data_AF-A0A3N7F368-F1
#
_entry.id   AF-A0A3N7F368-F1
#
_cell.length_a   1.000
_cell.length_b   1.000
_cell.length_c   1.000
_cell.angle_alpha   90.00
_cell.angle_beta   90.00
_cell.angle_gamma   90.00
#
_symmetry.space_group_name_H-M   'P 1'
#
loop_
_entity.id
_entity.type
_entity.pdbx_description
1 polymer ?
#
loop_
_entity_poly.entity_id
_entity_poly.type
_entity_poly.pdbx_seq_one_letter_code
_entity_poly.pdbx_strand_id
1 'polypeptide(L)'
;MNSNITARIGAIFFLLILLHQAGFAQRLSGDGLNRIAQSLTDQQLLSQTGKAELLRFAAKKPLEVYNGFSKTFLDEARCSVYFLKNYTDILPGRGIFPISYFDSLLKAKPDIEKENAIKEERYLSANFPTRTDVFNFLYTAAGVYRDGRSGIDDSKVLADRFGAYFGPAMSPLYADSTIEFSVSLDRDTKALEDERVKKVQPYLRWLTIFKKAGLLDSADNRMEERFNNGRKIISWVSQVQMMDDIRALIIYHDKFPYYKQQQLSLIDSLISSGFIDKSAAGKVVENYKRDSLLNINDLALQTKNYLSLDYETELKPLDYLTREYYGQIPTDKIKRLYELVLQKASLLLNFKYSDLEVHVLKDGAEEQMTYPSNRQFYIYVKINGILYKEMIKERELESWILPQNFQFLNHFLEDQGDLRRLYFTKHGLFTGYESQEPGSIMMTLLNEKEEAFARNLYMASKINACYNGTPGDYSYTAWERYDLTERLNREQITAAVDLFLNTKLIRNTDQKMQLIAAFREKNPVTISNLLLELPNAFTSGAGQTVEGFLYDVNTNLKQLRQAEKDLLTDFAFTRPEASANGKTEQDSLVFSFSCHQKKYEFTVETEDQAWENNLLINTINKALLEAQVPYAIYHLPEESSFFRQDLYGKNYVMVSPAQAEAMVDKYPRLFKEEGER
;
A
#
# COMPACT_ATOMS: atom_id res chain seq x y z
N MET A 1 -34.96 -12.40 53.54
CA MET A 1 -33.61 -12.09 53.03
C MET A 1 -33.76 -11.59 51.60
N ASN A 2 -33.24 -10.40 51.29
CA ASN A 2 -33.53 -9.68 50.05
C ASN A 2 -32.76 -10.29 48.87
N SER A 3 -33.46 -10.88 47.90
CA SER A 3 -32.91 -11.52 46.69
C SER A 3 -32.06 -10.56 45.83
N ASN A 4 -32.27 -9.26 45.97
CA ASN A 4 -31.48 -8.22 45.31
C ASN A 4 -30.02 -8.12 45.80
N ILE A 5 -29.70 -8.61 47.00
CA ILE A 5 -28.33 -8.60 47.51
C ILE A 5 -27.53 -9.75 46.88
N THR A 6 -28.12 -10.94 46.78
CA THR A 6 -27.46 -12.11 46.17
C THR A 6 -27.24 -11.93 44.67
N ALA A 7 -28.18 -11.31 43.96
CA ALA A 7 -28.02 -10.98 42.53
C ALA A 7 -26.95 -9.90 42.29
N ARG A 8 -26.84 -8.89 43.18
CA ARG A 8 -25.79 -7.87 43.10
C ARG A 8 -24.41 -8.43 43.45
N ILE A 9 -24.30 -9.31 44.45
CA ILE A 9 -23.04 -10.00 44.78
C ILE A 9 -22.64 -10.95 43.64
N GLY A 10 -23.59 -11.66 43.03
CA GLY A 10 -23.35 -12.50 41.85
C GLY A 10 -22.87 -11.70 40.63
N ALA A 11 -23.49 -10.55 40.34
CA ALA A 11 -23.06 -9.65 39.28
C ALA A 11 -21.70 -9.01 39.57
N ILE A 12 -21.39 -8.65 40.82
CA ILE A 12 -20.08 -8.14 41.23
C ILE A 12 -19.01 -9.23 41.15
N PHE A 13 -19.31 -10.48 41.52
CA PHE A 13 -18.40 -11.61 41.34
C PHE A 13 -18.18 -11.92 39.86
N PHE A 14 -19.22 -11.87 39.03
CA PHE A 14 -19.11 -12.06 37.59
C PHE A 14 -18.31 -10.92 36.93
N LEU A 15 -18.51 -9.67 37.37
CA LEU A 15 -17.69 -8.51 36.99
C LEU A 15 -16.25 -8.63 37.47
N LEU A 16 -16.00 -9.12 38.69
CA LEU A 16 -14.65 -9.33 39.24
C LEU A 16 -13.93 -10.49 38.53
N ILE A 17 -14.65 -11.54 38.14
CA ILE A 17 -14.13 -12.66 37.33
C ILE A 17 -13.87 -12.19 35.90
N LEU A 18 -14.75 -11.39 35.30
CA LEU A 18 -14.52 -10.75 33.99
C LEU A 18 -13.37 -9.73 34.06
N LEU A 19 -13.21 -8.99 35.16
CA LEU A 19 -12.09 -8.09 35.42
C LEU A 19 -10.78 -8.84 35.73
N HIS A 20 -10.84 -10.05 36.27
CA HIS A 20 -9.68 -10.94 36.42
C HIS A 20 -9.29 -11.65 35.11
N GLN A 21 -10.20 -11.76 34.15
CA GLN A 21 -9.91 -12.30 32.81
C GLN A 21 -9.64 -11.23 31.75
N ALA A 22 -10.04 -9.99 31.97
CA ALA A 22 -9.54 -8.82 31.26
C ALA A 22 -8.21 -8.42 31.90
N GLY A 23 -7.16 -9.20 31.62
CA GLY A 23 -5.80 -8.82 32.01
C GLY A 23 -5.49 -7.45 31.43
N PHE A 24 -5.42 -6.42 32.27
CA PHE A 24 -4.87 -5.14 31.84
C PHE A 24 -3.40 -5.38 31.49
N ALA A 25 -2.87 -4.68 30.47
CA ALA A 25 -1.43 -4.61 30.29
C ALA A 25 -0.81 -4.06 31.58
N GLN A 26 -0.10 -4.90 32.32
CA GLN A 26 0.43 -4.57 33.65
C GLN A 26 1.92 -4.89 33.70
N ARG A 27 2.68 -3.89 34.15
CA ARG A 27 4.08 -4.02 34.58
C ARG A 27 4.29 -5.28 35.43
N LEU A 28 5.34 -6.06 35.14
CA LEU A 28 5.82 -7.13 36.02
C LEU A 28 6.09 -6.57 37.42
N SER A 29 5.43 -7.12 38.45
CA SER A 29 5.72 -6.76 39.84
C SER A 29 7.15 -7.17 40.22
N GLY A 30 7.73 -6.53 41.23
CA GLY A 30 9.06 -6.88 41.73
C GLY A 30 9.17 -8.36 42.12
N ASP A 31 8.13 -8.91 42.74
CA ASP A 31 8.05 -10.34 43.10
C ASP A 31 7.88 -11.24 41.88
N GLY A 32 7.14 -10.79 40.86
CA GLY A 32 7.03 -11.48 39.57
C GLY A 32 8.39 -11.58 38.89
N LEU A 33 9.09 -10.45 38.79
CA LEU A 33 10.42 -10.39 38.20
C LEU A 33 11.45 -11.24 38.96
N ASN A 34 11.48 -11.18 40.30
CA ASN A 34 12.42 -11.97 41.08
C ASN A 34 12.15 -13.48 40.93
N ARG A 35 10.90 -13.91 40.80
CA ARG A 35 10.55 -15.31 40.47
C ARG A 35 11.05 -15.72 39.10
N ILE A 36 10.86 -14.88 38.07
CA ILE A 36 11.38 -15.13 36.72
C ILE A 36 12.91 -15.24 36.78
N ALA A 37 13.59 -14.24 37.38
CA ALA A 37 15.04 -14.19 37.48
C ALA A 37 15.61 -15.40 38.24
N GLN A 38 14.96 -15.82 39.34
CA GLN A 38 15.33 -17.03 40.06
C GLN A 38 15.15 -18.29 39.20
N SER A 39 14.02 -18.42 38.49
CA SER A 39 13.80 -19.56 37.61
C SER A 39 14.83 -19.63 36.47
N LEU A 40 15.23 -18.49 35.91
CA LEU A 40 16.30 -18.43 34.91
C LEU A 40 17.65 -18.87 35.48
N THR A 41 17.94 -18.55 36.75
CA THR A 41 19.14 -19.04 37.45
C THR A 41 19.07 -20.54 37.75
N ASP A 42 17.94 -21.03 38.24
CA ASP A 42 17.74 -22.46 38.54
C ASP A 42 17.85 -23.32 37.28
N GLN A 43 17.41 -22.78 36.14
CA GLN A 43 17.53 -23.40 34.82
C GLN A 43 18.92 -23.18 34.16
N GLN A 44 19.88 -22.59 34.87
CA GLN A 44 21.25 -22.33 34.42
C GLN A 44 21.35 -21.42 33.18
N LEU A 45 20.36 -20.55 32.97
CA LEU A 45 20.41 -19.50 31.95
C LEU A 45 21.18 -18.28 32.42
N LEU A 46 20.97 -17.91 33.69
CA LEU A 46 21.67 -16.81 34.36
C LEU A 46 22.57 -17.33 35.49
N SER A 47 23.70 -16.66 35.70
CA SER A 47 24.47 -16.77 36.94
C SER A 47 23.81 -15.96 38.06
N GLN A 48 24.31 -16.07 39.30
CA GLN A 48 23.86 -15.19 40.40
C GLN A 48 24.17 -13.72 40.11
N THR A 49 25.32 -13.45 39.48
CA THR A 49 25.68 -12.10 39.01
C THR A 49 24.71 -11.60 37.95
N GLY A 50 24.39 -12.45 36.96
CA GLY A 50 23.41 -12.11 35.93
C GLY A 50 22.01 -11.85 36.50
N LYS A 51 21.58 -12.61 37.51
CA LYS A 51 20.34 -12.36 38.25
C LYS A 51 20.33 -10.98 38.92
N ALA A 52 21.41 -10.63 39.63
CA ALA A 52 21.53 -9.34 40.31
C ALA A 52 21.47 -8.16 39.31
N GLU A 53 22.14 -8.31 38.18
CA GLU A 53 22.19 -7.29 37.12
C GLU A 53 20.85 -7.16 36.37
N LEU A 54 20.12 -8.25 36.15
CA LEU A 54 18.76 -8.21 35.62
C LEU A 54 17.80 -7.46 36.57
N LEU A 55 17.88 -7.72 37.88
CA LEU A 55 17.06 -7.01 38.88
C LEU A 55 17.43 -5.52 38.96
N ARG A 56 18.72 -5.19 38.83
CA ARG A 56 19.22 -3.81 38.75
C ARG A 56 18.72 -3.10 37.50
N PHE A 57 18.79 -3.76 36.35
CA PHE A 57 18.24 -3.27 35.08
C PHE A 57 16.75 -2.94 35.20
N ALA A 58 15.95 -3.87 35.71
CA ALA A 58 14.51 -3.66 35.84
C ALA A 58 14.12 -2.58 36.87
N ALA A 59 14.98 -2.34 37.87
CA ALA A 59 14.88 -1.21 38.79
C ALA A 59 15.31 0.13 38.16
N LYS A 60 15.62 0.15 36.85
CA LYS A 60 16.12 1.31 36.08
C LYS A 60 17.38 1.91 36.69
N LYS A 61 18.24 1.06 37.28
CA LYS A 61 19.54 1.47 37.81
C LYS A 61 20.62 1.23 36.75
N PRO A 62 21.70 2.04 36.74
CA PRO A 62 22.88 1.76 35.91
C PRO A 62 23.43 0.38 36.23
N LEU A 63 23.74 -0.41 35.19
CA LEU A 63 24.37 -1.73 35.33
C LEU A 63 25.82 -1.62 35.81
N GLU A 64 26.29 -2.57 36.61
CA GLU A 64 27.66 -2.54 37.13
C GLU A 64 28.70 -2.90 36.08
N VAL A 65 28.33 -3.65 35.03
CA VAL A 65 29.24 -3.98 33.92
C VAL A 65 29.87 -2.72 33.30
N TYR A 66 29.16 -1.59 33.30
CA TYR A 66 29.63 -0.34 32.73
C TYR A 66 30.57 0.47 33.63
N ASN A 67 30.74 0.07 34.90
CA ASN A 67 31.60 0.79 35.81
C ASN A 67 33.06 0.74 35.35
N GLY A 68 33.70 1.92 35.29
CA GLY A 68 35.11 2.07 34.92
C GLY A 68 35.37 2.33 33.44
N PHE A 69 34.34 2.35 32.58
CA PHE A 69 34.49 2.72 31.17
C PHE A 69 34.39 4.24 30.95
N SER A 70 35.12 4.76 29.96
CA SER A 70 35.03 6.18 29.61
C SER A 70 33.68 6.52 28.98
N LYS A 71 33.19 7.74 29.20
CA LYS A 71 31.95 8.21 28.59
C LYS A 71 31.99 8.15 27.06
N THR A 72 33.13 8.53 26.46
CA THR A 72 33.34 8.47 25.01
C THR A 72 33.20 7.06 24.46
N PHE A 73 33.84 6.07 25.12
CA PHE A 73 33.69 4.67 24.74
C PHE A 73 32.23 4.19 24.84
N LEU A 74 31.53 4.54 25.93
CA LEU A 74 30.12 4.18 26.09
C LEU A 74 29.21 4.84 25.04
N ASP A 75 29.54 6.07 24.62
CA ASP A 75 28.83 6.83 23.57
C ASP A 75 29.11 6.29 22.15
N GLU A 76 30.27 5.67 21.92
CA GLU A 76 30.73 5.10 20.65
C GLU A 76 30.34 3.63 20.45
N ALA A 77 30.44 2.81 21.50
CA ALA A 77 30.09 1.39 21.51
C ALA A 77 28.58 1.13 21.30
N ARG A 78 27.79 2.19 21.05
CA ARG A 78 26.34 2.15 20.82
C ARG A 78 25.62 1.24 21.82
N CYS A 79 26.07 1.27 23.08
CA CYS A 79 25.63 0.34 24.13
C CYS A 79 24.15 0.57 24.42
N SER A 80 23.33 -0.20 23.70
CA SER A 80 21.87 -0.11 23.69
C SER A 80 21.28 -0.77 24.93
N VAL A 81 21.73 -0.33 26.10
CA VAL A 81 21.10 -0.73 27.36
C VAL A 81 20.32 0.42 27.99
N TYR A 82 20.33 1.61 27.37
CA TYR A 82 19.23 2.57 27.57
C TYR A 82 18.72 3.32 26.32
N PHE A 83 19.44 3.45 25.19
CA PHE A 83 18.91 4.20 24.03
C PHE A 83 19.57 3.77 22.71
N LEU A 84 18.76 3.54 21.67
CA LEU A 84 19.22 3.58 20.27
C LEU A 84 19.42 5.04 19.86
N LYS A 85 20.54 5.33 19.19
CA LYS A 85 20.95 6.66 18.73
C LYS A 85 20.40 7.01 17.33
N ASN A 86 19.68 6.11 16.65
CA ASN A 86 19.17 6.38 15.30
C ASN A 86 17.79 5.75 15.03
N TYR A 87 16.95 6.50 14.33
CA TYR A 87 15.49 6.49 14.41
C TYR A 87 14.77 5.89 13.18
N THR A 88 15.47 5.48 12.12
CA THR A 88 14.82 5.26 10.81
C THR A 88 14.44 3.82 10.44
N ASP A 89 14.91 2.79 11.15
CA ASP A 89 14.70 1.40 10.69
C ASP A 89 13.81 0.52 11.58
N ILE A 90 13.15 1.09 12.60
CA ILE A 90 12.41 0.27 13.57
C ILE A 90 11.14 0.96 14.06
N LEU A 91 10.05 0.78 13.32
CA LEU A 91 8.70 0.56 13.87
C LEU A 91 7.98 -0.48 12.98
N PRO A 92 7.16 -1.40 13.54
CA PRO A 92 6.55 -1.33 14.87
C PRO A 92 7.16 -2.32 15.89
N GLY A 93 7.24 -1.91 17.16
CA GLY A 93 7.29 -2.80 18.31
C GLY A 93 8.61 -3.47 18.71
N ARG A 94 9.78 -3.03 18.23
CA ARG A 94 11.08 -3.64 18.63
C ARG A 94 11.92 -2.81 19.62
N GLY A 95 11.43 -1.68 20.11
CA GLY A 95 12.11 -0.91 21.18
C GLY A 95 11.14 -0.06 21.98
N ILE A 96 11.33 0.01 23.30
CA ILE A 96 10.55 0.86 24.20
C ILE A 96 11.33 2.17 24.42
N PHE A 97 10.77 3.30 24.02
CA PHE A 97 11.33 4.62 24.30
C PHE A 97 10.85 5.11 25.68
N PRO A 98 11.63 5.84 26.48
CA PRO A 98 11.10 6.39 27.73
C PRO A 98 10.06 7.47 27.44
N ILE A 99 9.08 7.64 28.34
CA ILE A 99 8.03 8.67 28.21
C ILE A 99 8.63 10.07 27.95
N SER A 100 9.74 10.40 28.63
CA SER A 100 10.44 11.67 28.47
C SER A 100 10.91 11.93 27.03
N TYR A 101 11.16 10.88 26.24
CA TYR A 101 11.47 11.00 24.82
C TYR A 101 10.26 11.45 24.01
N PHE A 102 9.09 10.84 24.21
CA PHE A 102 7.84 11.28 23.59
C PHE A 102 7.49 12.71 23.97
N ASP A 103 7.69 13.09 25.23
CA ASP A 103 7.46 14.46 25.69
C ASP A 103 8.40 15.46 24.99
N SER A 104 9.63 15.04 24.68
CA SER A 104 10.61 15.86 23.95
C SER A 104 10.27 15.97 22.45
N LEU A 105 9.78 14.89 21.83
CA LEU A 105 9.29 14.88 20.46
C LEU A 105 8.04 15.72 20.27
N LEU A 106 7.07 15.61 21.18
CA LEU A 106 5.83 16.40 21.16
C LEU A 106 6.11 17.89 21.29
N LYS A 107 7.12 18.26 22.08
CA LYS A 107 7.56 19.65 22.19
C LYS A 107 8.18 20.18 20.89
N ALA A 108 8.84 19.32 20.11
CA ALA A 108 9.45 19.69 18.83
C ALA A 108 8.47 19.63 17.65
N LYS A 109 7.49 18.72 17.70
CA LYS A 109 6.48 18.46 16.68
C LYS A 109 5.13 18.12 17.34
N PRO A 110 4.28 19.11 17.66
CA PRO A 110 3.03 18.88 18.39
C PRO A 110 2.04 17.92 17.71
N ASP A 111 2.08 17.82 16.39
CA ASP A 111 1.17 16.98 15.62
C ASP A 111 1.58 15.50 15.54
N ILE A 112 2.79 15.14 15.99
CA ILE A 112 3.34 13.78 15.84
C ILE A 112 2.52 12.72 16.60
N GLU A 113 1.82 13.10 17.67
CA GLU A 113 0.96 12.18 18.43
C GLU A 113 -0.39 11.93 17.74
N LYS A 114 -0.73 12.60 16.64
CA LYS A 114 -1.97 12.29 15.90
C LYS A 114 -1.93 10.90 15.26
N GLU A 115 -0.74 10.33 15.05
CA GLU A 115 -0.54 9.00 14.48
C GLU A 115 -0.80 7.89 15.52
N ASN A 116 -1.64 6.92 15.16
CA ASN A 116 -2.04 5.81 16.06
C ASN A 116 -0.84 5.01 16.58
N ALA A 117 0.21 4.83 15.76
CA ALA A 117 1.43 4.13 16.15
C ALA A 117 2.20 4.87 17.27
N ILE A 118 2.23 6.20 17.25
CA ILE A 118 2.92 7.00 18.28
C ILE A 118 2.13 6.99 19.59
N LYS A 119 0.79 7.05 19.53
CA LYS A 119 -0.07 6.88 20.71
C LYS A 119 0.09 5.51 21.36
N GLU A 120 0.14 4.45 20.54
CA GLU A 120 0.41 3.10 20.99
C GLU A 120 1.76 3.04 21.71
N GLU A 121 2.86 3.44 21.06
CA GLU A 121 4.20 3.32 21.64
C GLU A 121 4.37 4.17 22.91
N ARG A 122 3.74 5.36 22.99
CA ARG A 122 3.69 6.15 24.23
C ARG A 122 2.92 5.45 25.34
N TYR A 123 1.76 4.87 25.03
CA TYR A 123 0.95 4.10 25.98
C TYR A 123 1.71 2.87 26.49
N LEU A 124 2.34 2.11 25.58
CA LEU A 124 3.16 0.96 25.91
C LEU A 124 4.32 1.39 26.83
N SER A 125 5.01 2.46 26.48
CA SER A 125 6.13 3.00 27.28
C SER A 125 5.75 3.49 28.67
N ALA A 126 4.49 3.91 28.86
CA ALA A 126 3.97 4.37 30.15
C ALA A 126 3.47 3.23 31.05
N ASN A 127 3.00 2.13 30.47
CA ASN A 127 2.30 1.06 31.18
C ASN A 127 3.06 -0.28 31.22
N PHE A 128 4.19 -0.39 30.51
CA PHE A 128 5.05 -1.57 30.42
C PHE A 128 6.41 -1.27 31.07
N PRO A 129 6.91 -2.14 31.98
CA PRO A 129 7.93 -3.12 31.58
C PRO A 129 7.49 -4.58 31.79
N THR A 130 7.91 -5.45 30.88
CA THR A 130 7.34 -6.81 30.74
C THR A 130 8.39 -7.89 30.51
N ARG A 131 7.93 -9.14 30.29
CA ARG A 131 8.76 -10.31 30.00
C ARG A 131 9.71 -10.06 28.83
N THR A 132 9.27 -9.22 27.87
CA THR A 132 10.06 -8.70 26.76
C THR A 132 11.35 -8.01 27.21
N ASP A 133 11.35 -7.23 28.29
CA ASP A 133 12.55 -6.53 28.77
C ASP A 133 13.57 -7.50 29.35
N VAL A 134 13.07 -8.52 30.07
CA VAL A 134 13.91 -9.61 30.59
C VAL A 134 14.53 -10.38 29.42
N PHE A 135 13.73 -10.69 28.40
CA PHE A 135 14.23 -11.36 27.21
C PHE A 135 15.26 -10.50 26.45
N ASN A 136 14.98 -9.23 26.24
CA ASN A 136 15.87 -8.30 25.53
C ASN A 136 17.19 -8.09 26.28
N PHE A 137 17.16 -8.03 27.61
CA PHE A 137 18.38 -8.03 28.42
C PHE A 137 19.25 -9.26 28.11
N LEU A 138 18.64 -10.46 28.15
CA LEU A 138 19.35 -11.71 27.85
C LEU A 138 19.88 -11.75 26.42
N TYR A 139 19.04 -11.39 25.45
CA TYR A 139 19.34 -11.48 24.02
C TYR A 139 20.44 -10.48 23.61
N THR A 140 20.32 -9.22 24.03
CA THR A 140 21.30 -8.17 23.72
C THR A 140 22.64 -8.43 24.40
N ALA A 141 22.65 -8.78 25.69
CA ALA A 141 23.90 -9.09 26.38
C ALA A 141 24.58 -10.34 25.78
N ALA A 142 23.81 -11.31 25.28
CA ALA A 142 24.35 -12.47 24.58
C ALA A 142 24.96 -12.11 23.22
N GLY A 143 24.32 -11.21 22.46
CA GLY A 143 24.87 -10.67 21.21
C GLY A 143 26.18 -9.91 21.44
N VAL A 144 26.23 -9.02 22.44
CA VAL A 144 27.46 -8.30 22.81
C VAL A 144 28.58 -9.28 23.20
N TYR A 145 28.27 -10.32 23.98
CA TYR A 145 29.25 -11.33 24.35
C TYR A 145 29.69 -12.20 23.17
N ARG A 146 28.84 -12.45 22.18
CA ARG A 146 29.21 -13.21 20.97
C ARG A 146 30.13 -12.39 20.07
N ASP A 147 29.77 -11.14 19.81
CA ASP A 147 30.38 -10.31 18.76
C ASP A 147 31.64 -9.57 19.25
N GLY A 148 31.75 -9.27 20.55
CA GLY A 148 32.86 -8.47 21.12
C GLY A 148 34.14 -9.23 21.50
N ARG A 149 34.24 -10.53 21.19
CA ARG A 149 35.31 -11.42 21.72
C ARG A 149 36.67 -11.34 21.02
N SER A 150 36.73 -10.77 19.82
CA SER A 150 37.93 -10.83 18.97
C SER A 150 38.96 -9.71 19.20
N GLY A 151 38.72 -8.78 20.12
CA GLY A 151 39.60 -7.63 20.39
C GLY A 151 40.63 -7.82 21.52
N ILE A 152 41.32 -6.73 21.90
CA ILE A 152 42.12 -6.59 23.14
C ILE A 152 41.82 -5.27 23.86
N ASP A 153 40.76 -4.58 23.46
CA ASP A 153 40.36 -3.25 23.91
C ASP A 153 39.16 -3.30 24.88
N ASP A 154 38.66 -2.12 25.25
CA ASP A 154 37.50 -1.94 26.13
C ASP A 154 36.25 -2.72 25.66
N SER A 155 36.09 -2.99 24.35
CA SER A 155 34.97 -3.76 23.80
C SER A 155 35.02 -5.22 24.22
N LYS A 156 36.21 -5.82 24.26
CA LYS A 156 36.38 -7.20 24.76
C LYS A 156 36.18 -7.29 26.26
N VAL A 157 36.71 -6.33 27.02
CA VAL A 157 36.51 -6.27 28.48
C VAL A 157 35.01 -6.19 28.79
N LEU A 158 34.27 -5.38 28.02
CA LEU A 158 32.83 -5.26 28.15
C LEU A 158 32.11 -6.59 27.80
N ALA A 159 32.48 -7.23 26.70
CA ALA A 159 31.93 -8.51 26.28
C ALA A 159 32.17 -9.62 27.33
N ASP A 160 33.38 -9.76 27.85
CA ASP A 160 33.72 -10.78 28.85
C ASP A 160 32.94 -10.57 30.17
N ARG A 161 32.72 -9.31 30.57
CA ARG A 161 31.87 -8.99 31.73
C ARG A 161 30.41 -9.40 31.50
N PHE A 162 29.86 -9.20 30.31
CA PHE A 162 28.54 -9.73 29.95
C PHE A 162 28.52 -11.26 29.94
N GLY A 163 29.60 -11.92 29.51
CA GLY A 163 29.76 -13.37 29.58
C GLY A 163 29.55 -13.94 30.99
N ALA A 164 29.97 -13.21 32.03
CA ALA A 164 29.78 -13.62 33.43
C ALA A 164 28.30 -13.65 33.88
N TYR A 165 27.38 -13.05 33.12
CA TYR A 165 25.95 -13.04 33.45
C TYR A 165 25.27 -14.37 33.13
N PHE A 166 25.87 -15.18 32.27
CA PHE A 166 25.21 -16.31 31.65
C PHE A 166 25.69 -17.65 32.20
N GLY A 167 24.75 -18.58 32.36
CA GLY A 167 25.05 -19.97 32.67
C GLY A 167 25.18 -20.85 31.40
N PRO A 168 25.53 -22.13 31.55
CA PRO A 168 25.79 -23.04 30.42
C PRO A 168 24.59 -23.24 29.49
N ALA A 169 23.35 -23.02 29.95
CA ALA A 169 22.18 -23.14 29.08
C ALA A 169 22.20 -22.09 27.95
N MET A 170 22.84 -20.92 28.14
CA MET A 170 23.01 -19.90 27.09
C MET A 170 24.04 -20.25 26.02
N SER A 171 24.86 -21.28 26.25
CA SER A 171 25.97 -21.64 25.37
C SER A 171 25.59 -21.79 23.88
N PRO A 172 24.46 -22.42 23.51
CA PRO A 172 24.12 -22.58 22.11
C PRO A 172 23.89 -21.25 21.39
N LEU A 173 23.42 -20.20 22.08
CA LEU A 173 23.19 -18.88 21.46
C LEU A 173 24.50 -18.23 20.97
N TYR A 174 25.63 -18.63 21.56
CA TYR A 174 26.96 -18.16 21.14
C TYR A 174 27.54 -18.94 19.97
N ALA A 175 26.97 -20.11 19.65
CA ALA A 175 27.38 -20.96 18.55
C ALA A 175 26.29 -20.92 17.48
N ASP A 176 26.30 -19.87 16.65
CA ASP A 176 25.30 -19.75 15.58
C ASP A 176 25.44 -20.93 14.61
N SER A 177 24.38 -21.71 14.51
CA SER A 177 24.29 -22.87 13.63
C SER A 177 23.04 -22.71 12.78
N THR A 178 23.26 -22.47 11.49
CA THR A 178 22.19 -22.47 10.48
C THR A 178 22.03 -23.88 9.95
N ILE A 179 20.82 -24.41 10.05
CA ILE A 179 20.43 -25.64 9.36
C ILE A 179 19.79 -25.23 8.05
N GLU A 180 20.39 -25.64 6.94
CA GLU A 180 19.83 -25.44 5.60
C GLU A 180 19.06 -26.68 5.15
N PHE A 181 17.99 -26.43 4.38
CA PHE A 181 17.14 -27.45 3.79
C PHE A 181 17.09 -27.22 2.28
N SER A 182 17.35 -28.27 1.51
CA SER A 182 17.13 -28.25 0.07
C SER A 182 15.72 -28.76 -0.22
N VAL A 183 14.77 -27.85 -0.46
CA VAL A 183 13.37 -28.19 -0.75
C VAL A 183 12.93 -27.46 -2.02
N SER A 184 12.41 -28.21 -3.00
CA SER A 184 11.60 -27.64 -4.08
C SER A 184 10.16 -28.08 -3.88
N LEU A 185 9.20 -27.20 -4.19
CA LEU A 185 7.76 -27.47 -4.03
C LEU A 185 7.33 -28.74 -4.78
N ASP A 186 8.00 -29.06 -5.89
CA ASP A 186 7.70 -30.20 -6.76
C ASP A 186 8.34 -31.51 -6.28
N ARG A 187 9.23 -31.46 -5.27
CA ARG A 187 9.99 -32.59 -4.74
C ARG A 187 9.83 -32.77 -3.22
N ASP A 188 8.94 -32.00 -2.59
CA ASP A 188 8.71 -32.09 -1.15
C ASP A 188 7.92 -33.36 -0.82
N THR A 189 8.55 -34.28 -0.10
CA THR A 189 7.96 -35.56 0.31
C THR A 189 7.70 -35.56 1.81
N LYS A 190 6.78 -36.42 2.26
CA LYS A 190 6.49 -36.55 3.69
C LYS A 190 7.73 -36.92 4.53
N ALA A 191 8.63 -37.74 3.97
CA ALA A 191 9.90 -38.08 4.61
C ALA A 191 10.82 -36.87 4.80
N LEU A 192 10.88 -35.97 3.81
CA LEU A 192 11.65 -34.73 3.93
C LEU A 192 11.01 -33.79 4.95
N GLU A 193 9.67 -33.68 4.98
CA GLU A 193 8.97 -32.93 6.03
C GLU A 193 9.36 -33.43 7.43
N ASP A 194 9.31 -34.74 7.66
CA ASP A 194 9.58 -35.35 8.97
C ASP A 194 11.06 -35.21 9.37
N GLU A 195 11.98 -35.27 8.41
CA GLU A 195 13.41 -34.99 8.63
C GLU A 195 13.63 -33.54 9.11
N ARG A 196 12.94 -32.57 8.49
CA ARG A 196 13.03 -31.15 8.87
C ARG A 196 12.52 -30.92 10.29
N VAL A 197 11.38 -31.52 10.63
CA VAL A 197 10.86 -31.47 12.02
C VAL A 197 11.91 -32.01 12.99
N LYS A 198 12.47 -33.20 12.71
CA LYS A 198 13.48 -33.84 13.57
C LYS A 198 14.74 -32.98 13.76
N LYS A 199 15.23 -32.33 12.70
CA LYS A 199 16.41 -31.46 12.75
C LYS A 199 16.16 -30.18 13.56
N VAL A 200 14.93 -29.65 13.56
CA VAL A 200 14.57 -28.41 14.28
C VAL A 200 14.21 -28.65 15.75
N GLN A 201 13.79 -29.87 16.12
CA GLN A 201 13.41 -30.23 17.50
C GLN A 201 14.37 -29.71 18.61
N PRO A 202 15.70 -29.80 18.49
CA PRO A 202 16.60 -29.32 19.53
C PRO A 202 16.44 -27.82 19.86
N TYR A 203 16.08 -27.00 18.87
CA TYR A 203 15.85 -25.57 19.08
C TYR A 203 14.54 -25.29 19.83
N LEU A 204 13.56 -26.21 19.82
CA LEU A 204 12.32 -26.08 20.60
C LEU A 204 12.55 -26.18 22.11
N ARG A 205 13.70 -26.70 22.57
CA ARG A 205 14.07 -26.70 24.00
C ARG A 205 14.04 -25.30 24.61
N TRP A 206 14.36 -24.28 23.82
CA TRP A 206 14.31 -22.88 24.24
C TRP A 206 12.91 -22.45 24.67
N LEU A 207 11.87 -22.88 23.94
CA LEU A 207 10.47 -22.62 24.31
C LEU A 207 10.16 -23.18 25.69
N THR A 208 10.61 -24.41 25.96
CA THR A 208 10.39 -25.05 27.27
C THR A 208 11.04 -24.26 28.40
N ILE A 209 12.27 -23.76 28.19
CA ILE A 209 12.99 -22.96 29.19
C ILE A 209 12.23 -21.65 29.48
N PHE A 210 11.82 -20.94 28.44
CA PHE A 210 11.11 -19.66 28.59
C PHE A 210 9.71 -19.82 29.17
N LYS A 211 8.99 -20.91 28.84
CA LYS A 211 7.72 -21.25 29.50
C LYS A 211 7.89 -21.52 30.99
N LYS A 212 8.89 -22.33 31.37
CA LYS A 212 9.20 -22.60 32.79
C LYS A 212 9.66 -21.37 33.55
N ALA A 213 10.34 -20.45 32.87
CA ALA A 213 10.73 -19.17 33.44
C ALA A 213 9.55 -18.20 33.59
N GLY A 214 8.38 -18.49 33.00
CA GLY A 214 7.23 -17.60 32.98
C GLY A 214 7.38 -16.41 32.03
N LEU A 215 8.29 -16.51 31.05
CA LEU A 215 8.47 -15.53 29.97
C LEU A 215 7.51 -15.80 28.79
N LEU A 216 7.04 -17.03 28.64
CA LEU A 216 5.97 -17.44 27.73
C LEU A 216 4.85 -18.11 28.53
N ASP A 217 3.62 -18.07 28.01
CA ASP A 217 2.53 -18.87 28.58
C ASP A 217 2.83 -20.36 28.38
N SER A 218 2.73 -21.13 29.46
CA SER A 218 2.87 -22.58 29.45
C SER A 218 1.91 -23.30 28.50
N ALA A 219 0.71 -22.73 28.27
CA ALA A 219 -0.32 -23.31 27.42
C ALA A 219 -0.16 -22.95 25.93
N ASP A 220 0.63 -21.94 25.59
CA ASP A 220 0.79 -21.49 24.19
C ASP A 220 1.67 -22.45 23.40
N ASN A 221 1.10 -23.17 22.45
CA ASN A 221 1.78 -24.19 21.64
C ASN A 221 2.04 -23.76 20.18
N ARG A 222 1.84 -22.49 19.83
CA ARG A 222 1.83 -22.03 18.43
C ARG A 222 3.17 -22.22 17.71
N MET A 223 4.28 -21.98 18.41
CA MET A 223 5.60 -22.22 17.85
C MET A 223 5.86 -23.72 17.70
N GLU A 224 5.48 -24.54 18.67
CA GLU A 224 5.57 -25.99 18.54
C GLU A 224 4.75 -26.52 17.36
N GLU A 225 3.51 -26.05 17.16
CA GLU A 225 2.69 -26.42 16.00
C GLU A 225 3.34 -26.02 14.66
N ARG A 226 3.92 -24.82 14.58
CA ARG A 226 4.64 -24.35 13.39
C ARG A 226 5.82 -25.26 13.05
N PHE A 227 6.65 -25.60 14.02
CA PHE A 227 7.87 -26.39 13.79
C PHE A 227 7.64 -27.91 13.79
N ASN A 228 6.48 -28.38 14.27
CA ASN A 228 6.02 -29.76 14.07
C ASN A 228 5.40 -29.97 12.67
N ASN A 229 5.13 -28.89 11.93
CA ASN A 229 4.68 -28.95 10.54
C ASN A 229 5.85 -28.75 9.58
N GLY A 230 6.47 -29.84 9.13
CA GLY A 230 7.63 -29.83 8.23
C GLY A 230 7.43 -29.08 6.91
N ARG A 231 6.18 -28.86 6.45
CA ARG A 231 5.86 -28.04 5.28
C ARG A 231 6.14 -26.56 5.48
N LYS A 232 6.14 -26.08 6.73
CA LYS A 232 6.43 -24.69 7.08
C LYS A 232 7.93 -24.40 7.22
N ILE A 233 8.77 -25.41 7.03
CA ILE A 233 10.23 -25.34 7.14
C ILE A 233 10.79 -25.57 5.74
N ILE A 234 11.10 -24.50 4.99
CA ILE A 234 11.28 -24.61 3.53
C ILE A 234 12.72 -24.35 3.07
N SER A 235 13.45 -23.45 3.72
CA SER A 235 14.77 -23.00 3.24
C SER A 235 15.88 -23.20 4.27
N TRP A 236 15.73 -22.63 5.47
CA TRP A 236 16.71 -22.75 6.54
C TRP A 236 16.09 -22.36 7.87
N VAL A 237 16.71 -22.81 8.96
CA VAL A 237 16.41 -22.38 10.34
C VAL A 237 17.73 -22.18 11.06
N SER A 238 17.95 -20.99 11.63
CA SER A 238 19.09 -20.72 12.51
C SER A 238 18.62 -20.52 13.94
N GLN A 239 19.55 -20.65 14.89
CA GLN A 239 19.24 -20.39 16.29
C GLN A 239 18.84 -18.94 16.54
N VAL A 240 19.49 -18.00 15.85
CA VAL A 240 19.16 -16.57 15.95
C VAL A 240 17.73 -16.31 15.48
N GLN A 241 17.33 -16.87 14.34
CA GLN A 241 15.96 -16.74 13.83
C GLN A 241 14.94 -17.34 14.82
N MET A 242 15.25 -18.47 15.45
CA MET A 242 14.39 -19.06 16.48
C MET A 242 14.22 -18.16 17.69
N MET A 243 15.31 -17.52 18.15
CA MET A 243 15.25 -16.59 19.27
C MET A 243 14.50 -15.31 18.92
N ASP A 244 14.63 -14.81 17.69
CA ASP A 244 13.84 -13.69 17.19
C ASP A 244 12.34 -14.05 17.10
N ASP A 245 12.02 -15.27 16.70
CA ASP A 245 10.67 -15.83 16.65
C ASP A 245 10.06 -15.95 18.06
N ILE A 246 10.83 -16.43 19.05
CA ILE A 246 10.45 -16.47 20.47
C ILE A 246 10.20 -15.06 20.99
N ARG A 247 11.10 -14.12 20.67
CA ARG A 247 10.95 -12.72 21.05
C ARG A 247 9.64 -12.13 20.54
N ALA A 248 9.31 -12.38 19.27
CA ALA A 248 8.05 -11.92 18.68
C ALA A 248 6.84 -12.47 19.43
N LEU A 249 6.89 -13.74 19.86
CA LEU A 249 5.82 -14.36 20.65
C LEU A 249 5.71 -13.77 22.08
N ILE A 250 6.84 -13.47 22.74
CA ILE A 250 6.84 -12.80 24.06
C ILE A 250 6.26 -11.39 23.93
N ILE A 251 6.69 -10.63 22.92
CA ILE A 251 6.14 -9.29 22.61
C ILE A 251 4.64 -9.38 22.38
N TYR A 252 4.19 -10.38 21.62
CA TYR A 252 2.77 -10.62 21.42
C TYR A 252 2.05 -10.77 22.76
N HIS A 253 2.47 -11.70 23.62
CA HIS A 253 1.81 -11.93 24.92
C HIS A 253 1.76 -10.70 25.80
N ASP A 254 2.82 -9.90 25.79
CA ASP A 254 2.87 -8.68 26.58
C ASP A 254 1.89 -7.62 26.03
N LYS A 255 1.86 -7.43 24.71
CA LYS A 255 1.00 -6.43 24.06
C LYS A 255 -0.45 -6.90 23.82
N PHE A 256 -0.67 -8.21 23.80
CA PHE A 256 -1.94 -8.87 23.46
C PHE A 256 -3.14 -8.31 24.24
N PRO A 257 -3.05 -8.07 25.56
CA PRO A 257 -4.21 -7.58 26.29
C PRO A 257 -4.57 -6.13 25.92
N TYR A 258 -3.57 -5.29 25.62
CA TYR A 258 -3.80 -3.95 25.08
C TYR A 258 -4.47 -4.02 23.70
N TYR A 259 -3.97 -4.87 22.80
CA TYR A 259 -4.56 -5.07 21.47
C TYR A 259 -6.00 -5.58 21.54
N LYS A 260 -6.26 -6.56 22.40
CA LYS A 260 -7.61 -7.05 22.66
C LYS A 260 -8.54 -5.94 23.16
N GLN A 261 -8.07 -5.07 24.05
CA GLN A 261 -8.86 -3.92 24.50
C GLN A 261 -9.17 -2.94 23.36
N GLN A 262 -8.19 -2.64 22.50
CA GLN A 262 -8.40 -1.79 21.33
C GLN A 262 -9.43 -2.40 20.36
N GLN A 263 -9.37 -3.72 20.13
CA GLN A 263 -10.35 -4.43 19.29
C GLN A 263 -11.77 -4.44 19.89
N LEU A 264 -11.91 -4.62 21.21
CA LEU A 264 -13.22 -4.56 21.86
C LEU A 264 -13.82 -3.14 21.80
N SER A 265 -13.00 -2.11 22.03
CA SER A 265 -13.41 -0.70 21.87
C SER A 265 -13.83 -0.39 20.41
N LEU A 266 -13.16 -1.03 19.46
CA LEU A 266 -13.51 -0.93 18.05
C LEU A 266 -14.84 -1.62 17.74
N ILE A 267 -15.11 -2.81 18.29
CA ILE A 267 -16.43 -3.48 18.17
C ILE A 267 -17.54 -2.55 18.65
N ASP A 268 -17.37 -1.91 19.81
CA ASP A 268 -18.39 -0.98 20.33
C ASP A 268 -18.65 0.18 19.36
N SER A 269 -17.59 0.69 18.71
CA SER A 269 -17.69 1.71 17.67
C SER A 269 -18.43 1.20 16.43
N LEU A 270 -18.18 -0.05 16.00
CA LEU A 270 -18.86 -0.68 14.87
C LEU A 270 -20.34 -1.01 15.17
N ILE A 271 -20.68 -1.34 16.41
CA ILE A 271 -22.08 -1.47 16.86
C ILE A 271 -22.75 -0.09 16.80
N SER A 272 -22.08 0.95 17.30
CA SER A 272 -22.62 2.31 17.34
C SER A 272 -22.89 2.90 15.95
N SER A 273 -22.10 2.52 14.95
CA SER A 273 -22.31 2.92 13.55
C SER A 273 -23.34 2.08 12.81
N GLY A 274 -23.83 0.99 13.42
CA GLY A 274 -24.77 0.05 12.81
C GLY A 274 -24.12 -0.94 11.81
N PHE A 275 -22.80 -1.01 11.76
CA PHE A 275 -22.06 -1.91 10.86
C PHE A 275 -22.21 -3.38 11.25
N ILE A 276 -22.24 -3.67 12.56
CA ILE A 276 -22.54 -4.99 13.12
C ILE A 276 -23.73 -4.90 14.06
N ASP A 277 -24.58 -5.93 14.06
CA ASP A 277 -25.64 -6.06 15.06
C ASP A 277 -25.02 -6.36 16.43
N LYS A 278 -25.59 -5.79 17.49
CA LYS A 278 -25.23 -6.08 18.88
C LYS A 278 -25.30 -7.59 19.21
N SER A 279 -26.26 -8.32 18.62
CA SER A 279 -26.36 -9.77 18.77
C SER A 279 -25.22 -10.53 18.07
N ALA A 280 -24.73 -9.99 16.95
CA ALA A 280 -23.61 -10.54 16.20
C ALA A 280 -22.27 -10.27 16.93
N ALA A 281 -22.13 -9.11 17.57
CA ALA A 281 -20.98 -8.81 18.42
C ALA A 281 -20.82 -9.81 19.59
N GLY A 282 -21.93 -10.25 20.19
CA GLY A 282 -21.92 -11.32 21.19
C GLY A 282 -21.28 -12.60 20.66
N LYS A 283 -21.66 -13.04 19.46
CA LYS A 283 -21.11 -14.24 18.80
C LYS A 283 -19.63 -14.10 18.43
N VAL A 284 -19.22 -12.91 17.96
CA VAL A 284 -17.81 -12.60 17.65
C VAL A 284 -16.94 -12.72 18.90
N VAL A 285 -17.43 -12.19 20.03
CA VAL A 285 -16.71 -12.24 21.31
C VAL A 285 -16.75 -13.63 21.95
N GLU A 286 -17.85 -14.38 21.80
CA GLU A 286 -18.01 -15.73 22.38
C GLU A 286 -17.17 -16.80 21.68
N ASN A 287 -16.94 -16.67 20.37
CA ASN A 287 -16.07 -17.60 19.61
C ASN A 287 -14.57 -17.31 19.80
N TYR A 288 -14.24 -16.27 20.57
CA TYR A 288 -12.88 -15.78 20.74
C TYR A 288 -12.05 -16.67 21.67
N LYS A 289 -10.97 -17.28 21.14
CA LYS A 289 -10.01 -18.00 21.99
C LYS A 289 -9.24 -17.01 22.87
N ARG A 290 -8.75 -17.50 24.01
CA ARG A 290 -8.06 -16.69 25.03
C ARG A 290 -6.86 -15.90 24.46
N ASP A 291 -6.18 -16.43 23.45
CA ASP A 291 -4.87 -15.96 22.96
C ASP A 291 -4.82 -15.68 21.44
N SER A 292 -5.99 -15.41 20.83
CA SER A 292 -6.10 -14.97 19.42
C SER A 292 -6.63 -13.54 19.38
N LEU A 293 -6.23 -12.72 18.41
CA LEU A 293 -6.86 -11.42 18.13
C LEU A 293 -8.01 -11.61 17.13
N LEU A 294 -8.99 -10.70 17.11
CA LEU A 294 -10.07 -10.74 16.12
C LEU A 294 -9.46 -10.53 14.75
N ASN A 295 -9.95 -11.27 13.78
CA ASN A 295 -9.57 -11.05 12.40
C ASN A 295 -10.75 -10.48 11.61
N ILE A 296 -10.45 -10.00 10.40
CA ILE A 296 -11.48 -9.48 9.50
C ILE A 296 -12.50 -10.56 9.08
N ASN A 297 -12.15 -11.86 9.14
CA ASN A 297 -13.04 -12.97 8.81
C ASN A 297 -14.16 -13.11 9.86
N ASP A 298 -13.83 -12.90 11.15
CA ASP A 298 -14.79 -12.91 12.25
C ASP A 298 -15.85 -11.81 12.07
N LEU A 299 -15.46 -10.63 11.58
CA LEU A 299 -16.38 -9.54 11.24
C LEU A 299 -17.16 -9.83 9.95
N ALA A 300 -16.48 -10.32 8.92
CA ALA A 300 -17.04 -10.61 7.61
C ALA A 300 -18.27 -11.53 7.69
N LEU A 301 -18.17 -12.61 8.46
CA LEU A 301 -19.25 -13.59 8.64
C LEU A 301 -20.48 -13.05 9.39
N GLN A 302 -20.36 -11.87 10.01
CA GLN A 302 -21.33 -11.32 10.95
C GLN A 302 -21.89 -9.95 10.51
N THR A 303 -21.51 -9.47 9.33
CA THR A 303 -21.96 -8.19 8.75
C THR A 303 -22.85 -8.40 7.50
N LYS A 304 -23.66 -7.40 7.16
CA LYS A 304 -24.45 -7.37 5.91
C LYS A 304 -23.68 -6.77 4.71
N ASN A 305 -22.46 -6.28 4.95
CA ASN A 305 -21.65 -5.51 3.99
C ASN A 305 -20.48 -6.34 3.44
N TYR A 306 -20.58 -7.66 3.50
CA TYR A 306 -19.49 -8.57 3.14
C TYR A 306 -19.79 -9.32 1.84
N LEU A 307 -18.80 -9.39 0.94
CA LEU A 307 -18.86 -10.23 -0.24
C LEU A 307 -17.90 -11.41 -0.13
N SER A 308 -18.42 -12.57 0.27
CA SER A 308 -17.60 -13.76 0.42
C SER A 308 -17.08 -14.24 -0.94
N LEU A 309 -15.78 -14.01 -1.14
CA LEU A 309 -14.98 -14.59 -2.19
C LEU A 309 -13.73 -15.15 -1.50
N ASP A 310 -13.79 -16.39 -1.01
CA ASP A 310 -12.62 -17.00 -0.38
C ASP A 310 -11.65 -17.50 -1.46
N TYR A 311 -10.51 -16.81 -1.56
CA TYR A 311 -9.46 -17.10 -2.51
C TYR A 311 -8.98 -18.56 -2.48
N GLU A 312 -8.81 -19.17 -1.31
CA GLU A 312 -8.15 -20.49 -1.25
C GLU A 312 -9.13 -21.66 -1.43
N THR A 313 -10.41 -21.45 -1.12
CA THR A 313 -11.44 -22.49 -1.26
C THR A 313 -12.22 -22.38 -2.58
N GLU A 314 -12.46 -21.17 -3.08
CA GLU A 314 -13.30 -20.93 -4.26
C GLU A 314 -12.48 -20.58 -5.51
N LEU A 315 -11.35 -19.90 -5.37
CA LEU A 315 -10.52 -19.39 -6.47
C LEU A 315 -9.10 -19.96 -6.44
N LYS A 316 -8.97 -21.27 -6.66
CA LYS A 316 -7.67 -21.97 -6.71
C LYS A 316 -6.73 -21.31 -7.72
N PRO A 317 -5.71 -20.57 -7.29
CA PRO A 317 -4.96 -19.69 -8.19
C PRO A 317 -4.21 -20.48 -9.26
N LEU A 318 -3.73 -21.67 -8.90
CA LEU A 318 -3.01 -22.59 -9.78
C LEU A 318 -3.87 -23.17 -10.91
N ASP A 319 -5.20 -23.19 -10.78
CA ASP A 319 -6.09 -23.65 -11.87
C ASP A 319 -6.06 -22.67 -13.06
N TYR A 320 -5.77 -21.40 -12.78
CA TYR A 320 -5.77 -20.33 -13.77
C TYR A 320 -4.37 -19.78 -14.09
N LEU A 321 -3.34 -20.16 -13.32
CA LEU A 321 -1.94 -19.89 -13.60
C LEU A 321 -1.44 -20.70 -14.81
N THR A 322 -0.69 -20.04 -15.67
CA THR A 322 0.10 -20.70 -16.70
C THR A 322 1.54 -20.21 -16.62
N ARG A 323 2.29 -20.65 -15.59
CA ARG A 323 3.77 -20.56 -15.62
C ARG A 323 4.34 -21.17 -16.90
N GLU A 324 3.64 -22.17 -17.45
CA GLU A 324 3.97 -22.85 -18.70
C GLU A 324 3.57 -22.06 -19.97
N TYR A 325 2.79 -20.97 -19.85
CA TYR A 325 2.30 -20.18 -20.99
C TYR A 325 2.50 -18.67 -20.78
N TYR A 326 3.61 -18.27 -20.15
CA TYR A 326 4.00 -16.87 -20.04
C TYR A 326 4.03 -16.23 -21.44
N GLY A 327 3.28 -15.14 -21.66
CA GLY A 327 3.04 -14.60 -22.99
C GLY A 327 1.88 -15.25 -23.74
N GLN A 328 0.85 -15.74 -23.05
CA GLN A 328 -0.45 -16.07 -23.64
C GLN A 328 -1.54 -15.63 -22.65
N ILE A 329 -2.47 -14.78 -23.10
CA ILE A 329 -3.58 -14.29 -22.28
C ILE A 329 -4.73 -15.31 -22.38
N PRO A 330 -5.04 -16.11 -21.33
CA PRO A 330 -6.01 -17.19 -21.43
C PRO A 330 -7.44 -16.64 -21.24
N THR A 331 -8.02 -16.11 -22.32
CA THR A 331 -9.31 -15.40 -22.31
C THR A 331 -10.45 -16.16 -21.64
N ASP A 332 -10.56 -17.48 -21.86
CA ASP A 332 -11.63 -18.31 -21.28
C ASP A 332 -11.50 -18.44 -19.76
N LYS A 333 -10.26 -18.56 -19.26
CA LYS A 333 -9.93 -18.62 -17.84
C LYS A 333 -10.23 -17.29 -17.16
N ILE A 334 -9.83 -16.18 -17.80
CA ILE A 334 -10.12 -14.81 -17.34
C ILE A 334 -11.63 -14.60 -17.25
N LYS A 335 -12.36 -14.94 -18.32
CA LYS A 335 -13.81 -14.78 -18.36
C LYS A 335 -14.48 -15.52 -17.20
N ARG A 336 -14.11 -16.78 -16.98
CA ARG A 336 -14.67 -17.60 -15.89
C ARG A 336 -14.41 -17.01 -14.50
N LEU A 337 -13.23 -16.44 -14.27
CA LEU A 337 -12.92 -15.73 -13.02
C LEU A 337 -13.88 -14.55 -12.81
N TYR A 338 -14.05 -13.71 -13.82
CA TYR A 338 -14.94 -12.55 -13.75
C TYR A 338 -16.41 -12.94 -13.56
N GLU A 339 -16.87 -14.00 -14.23
CA GLU A 339 -18.23 -14.53 -14.02
C GLU A 339 -18.47 -14.93 -12.57
N LEU A 340 -17.50 -15.61 -11.94
CA LEU A 340 -17.62 -16.04 -10.54
C LEU A 340 -17.70 -14.83 -9.59
N VAL A 341 -16.84 -13.83 -9.80
CA VAL A 341 -16.86 -12.59 -9.00
C VAL A 341 -18.18 -11.82 -9.21
N LEU A 342 -18.62 -11.67 -10.47
CA LEU A 342 -19.86 -10.98 -10.83
C LEU A 342 -21.11 -11.67 -10.26
N GLN A 343 -21.15 -13.00 -10.26
CA GLN A 343 -22.26 -13.76 -9.67
C GLN A 343 -22.38 -13.46 -8.18
N LYS A 344 -21.27 -13.46 -7.43
CA LYS A 344 -21.28 -13.11 -6.01
C LYS A 344 -21.67 -11.64 -5.80
N ALA A 345 -21.05 -10.72 -6.55
CA ALA A 345 -21.36 -9.29 -6.54
C ALA A 345 -22.83 -9.01 -6.79
N SER A 346 -23.45 -9.70 -7.74
CA SER A 346 -24.86 -9.53 -8.08
C SER A 346 -25.82 -9.85 -6.94
N LEU A 347 -25.49 -10.82 -6.08
CA LEU A 347 -26.31 -11.20 -4.93
C LEU A 347 -26.25 -10.15 -3.82
N LEU A 348 -25.08 -9.55 -3.59
CA LEU A 348 -24.90 -8.54 -2.55
C LEU A 348 -25.39 -7.16 -2.99
N LEU A 349 -25.07 -6.77 -4.23
CA LEU A 349 -25.33 -5.44 -4.78
C LEU A 349 -26.64 -5.35 -5.55
N ASN A 350 -27.36 -6.47 -5.70
CA ASN A 350 -28.65 -6.57 -6.38
C ASN A 350 -28.64 -6.00 -7.81
N PHE A 351 -27.79 -6.56 -8.67
CA PHE A 351 -27.74 -6.20 -10.09
C PHE A 351 -27.85 -7.42 -11.01
N LYS A 352 -28.06 -7.18 -12.31
CA LYS A 352 -27.92 -8.20 -13.36
C LYS A 352 -26.74 -7.85 -14.25
N TYR A 353 -25.89 -8.83 -14.56
CA TYR A 353 -24.84 -8.65 -15.55
C TYR A 353 -25.12 -9.42 -16.84
N SER A 354 -24.61 -8.91 -17.96
CA SER A 354 -24.66 -9.56 -19.28
C SER A 354 -23.46 -9.14 -20.14
N ASP A 355 -23.30 -9.77 -21.30
CA ASP A 355 -22.31 -9.40 -22.33
C ASP A 355 -20.88 -9.27 -21.79
N LEU A 356 -20.47 -10.22 -20.93
CA LEU A 356 -19.09 -10.30 -20.45
C LEU A 356 -18.18 -10.82 -21.58
N GLU A 357 -17.26 -9.97 -22.01
CA GLU A 357 -16.32 -10.24 -23.09
C GLU A 357 -14.89 -9.89 -22.68
N VAL A 358 -13.92 -10.71 -23.12
CA VAL A 358 -12.49 -10.50 -22.89
C VAL A 358 -11.82 -10.33 -24.26
N HIS A 359 -11.20 -9.18 -24.49
CA HIS A 359 -10.59 -8.81 -25.77
C HIS A 359 -9.09 -8.58 -25.60
N VAL A 360 -8.28 -9.39 -26.27
CA VAL A 360 -6.82 -9.22 -26.27
C VAL A 360 -6.44 -8.12 -27.27
N LEU A 361 -5.64 -7.15 -26.84
CA LEU A 361 -5.07 -6.15 -27.73
C LEU A 361 -4.04 -6.82 -28.65
N LYS A 362 -4.28 -6.71 -29.97
CA LYS A 362 -3.43 -7.30 -31.01
C LYS A 362 -2.39 -6.32 -31.57
N ASP A 363 -2.59 -5.02 -31.37
CA ASP A 363 -1.85 -3.97 -32.08
C ASP A 363 -0.76 -3.33 -31.20
N GLY A 364 0.49 -3.39 -31.69
CA GLY A 364 1.71 -2.92 -31.03
C GLY A 364 2.86 -3.95 -31.06
N ALA A 365 3.00 -4.67 -32.18
CA ALA A 365 3.70 -5.96 -32.27
C ALA A 365 5.23 -5.96 -32.07
N GLU A 366 5.91 -4.82 -31.96
CA GLU A 366 7.37 -4.81 -31.74
C GLU A 366 7.76 -4.49 -30.29
N GLU A 367 7.23 -3.42 -29.68
CA GLU A 367 7.60 -3.06 -28.30
C GLU A 367 6.92 -3.92 -27.24
N GLN A 368 5.65 -4.33 -27.45
CA GLN A 368 4.93 -5.20 -26.51
C GLN A 368 5.43 -6.66 -26.55
N MET A 369 6.03 -7.09 -27.66
CA MET A 369 6.67 -8.42 -27.76
C MET A 369 8.06 -8.47 -27.12
N THR A 370 8.76 -7.33 -27.04
CA THR A 370 10.10 -7.22 -26.45
C THR A 370 10.08 -7.37 -24.92
N TYR A 371 9.00 -6.93 -24.26
CA TYR A 371 8.79 -7.08 -22.82
C TYR A 371 7.49 -7.86 -22.55
N PRO A 372 7.57 -9.19 -22.34
CA PRO A 372 6.40 -10.05 -22.13
C PRO A 372 5.45 -9.58 -21.03
N SER A 373 5.94 -8.82 -20.05
CA SER A 373 5.15 -8.28 -18.92
C SER A 373 4.22 -7.11 -19.28
N ASN A 374 4.23 -6.61 -20.52
CA ASN A 374 3.49 -5.39 -20.92
C ASN A 374 2.26 -5.63 -21.81
N ARG A 375 1.88 -6.88 -22.08
CA ARG A 375 0.68 -7.19 -22.87
C ARG A 375 -0.58 -6.77 -22.14
N GLN A 376 -1.63 -6.43 -22.88
CA GLN A 376 -2.87 -5.87 -22.34
C GLN A 376 -4.10 -6.55 -22.92
N PHE A 377 -5.18 -6.56 -22.14
CA PHE A 377 -6.50 -6.99 -22.59
C PHE A 377 -7.60 -6.15 -21.94
N TYR A 378 -8.77 -6.12 -22.57
CA TYR A 378 -9.96 -5.45 -22.07
C TYR A 378 -11.00 -6.45 -21.62
N ILE A 379 -11.76 -6.04 -20.61
CA ILE A 379 -12.99 -6.68 -20.20
C ILE A 379 -14.12 -5.69 -20.44
N TYR A 380 -15.15 -6.13 -21.16
CA TYR A 380 -16.42 -5.42 -21.25
C TYR A 380 -17.47 -6.21 -20.48
N VAL A 381 -18.31 -5.50 -19.73
CA VAL A 381 -19.45 -6.10 -19.03
C VAL A 381 -20.59 -5.10 -19.00
N LYS A 382 -21.83 -5.57 -19.19
CA LYS A 382 -23.01 -4.76 -18.91
C LYS A 382 -23.55 -5.08 -17.53
N ILE A 383 -23.76 -4.06 -16.70
CA ILE A 383 -24.46 -4.18 -15.40
C ILE A 383 -25.73 -3.34 -15.46
N ASN A 384 -26.89 -3.95 -15.24
CA ASN A 384 -28.20 -3.32 -15.40
C ASN A 384 -28.36 -2.59 -16.76
N GLY A 385 -27.77 -3.16 -17.82
CA GLY A 385 -27.79 -2.58 -19.18
C GLY A 385 -26.76 -1.48 -19.43
N ILE A 386 -25.98 -1.07 -18.43
CA ILE A 386 -24.93 -0.05 -18.53
C ILE A 386 -23.61 -0.76 -18.86
N LEU A 387 -22.92 -0.31 -19.91
CA LEU A 387 -21.63 -0.87 -20.32
C LEU A 387 -20.50 -0.31 -19.45
N TYR A 388 -19.65 -1.19 -18.94
CA TYR A 388 -18.40 -0.88 -18.27
C TYR A 388 -17.24 -1.54 -19.01
N LYS A 389 -16.05 -0.97 -18.83
CA LYS A 389 -14.80 -1.41 -19.43
C LYS A 389 -13.70 -1.42 -18.37
N GLU A 390 -12.82 -2.42 -18.44
CA GLU A 390 -11.63 -2.54 -17.61
C GLU A 390 -10.45 -3.00 -18.48
N MET A 391 -9.34 -2.28 -18.52
CA MET A 391 -8.08 -2.66 -19.16
C MET A 391 -7.14 -3.27 -18.12
N ILE A 392 -6.47 -4.37 -18.43
CA ILE A 392 -5.57 -5.07 -17.50
C ILE A 392 -4.27 -5.45 -18.20
N LYS A 393 -3.13 -5.30 -17.52
CA LYS A 393 -1.83 -5.78 -18.01
C LYS A 393 -1.57 -7.23 -17.60
N GLU A 394 -0.88 -8.00 -18.45
CA GLU A 394 -0.55 -9.41 -18.18
C GLU A 394 0.26 -9.57 -16.87
N ARG A 395 1.19 -8.67 -16.56
CA ARG A 395 1.91 -8.69 -15.27
C ARG A 395 1.00 -8.56 -14.05
N GLU A 396 -0.16 -7.92 -14.19
CA GLU A 396 -1.14 -7.78 -13.11
C GLU A 396 -1.93 -9.07 -12.91
N LEU A 397 -1.88 -10.00 -13.88
CA LEU A 397 -2.34 -11.38 -13.71
C LEU A 397 -1.44 -12.16 -12.75
N GLU A 398 -0.18 -11.80 -12.52
CA GLU A 398 0.63 -12.51 -11.50
C GLU A 398 -0.01 -12.39 -10.08
N SER A 399 -0.87 -11.38 -9.90
CA SER A 399 -1.75 -11.18 -8.76
C SER A 399 -3.21 -10.99 -9.21
N TRP A 400 -3.81 -12.01 -9.85
CA TRP A 400 -5.17 -12.01 -10.44
C TRP A 400 -6.28 -11.25 -9.68
N ILE A 401 -6.24 -11.23 -8.34
CA ILE A 401 -7.26 -10.59 -7.49
C ILE A 401 -6.67 -9.35 -6.81
N LEU A 402 -6.54 -8.30 -7.60
CA LEU A 402 -6.31 -6.95 -7.13
C LEU A 402 -7.63 -6.17 -7.18
N PRO A 403 -7.92 -5.30 -6.18
CA PRO A 403 -9.07 -4.39 -6.21
C PRO A 403 -9.23 -3.62 -7.53
N GLN A 404 -8.10 -3.29 -8.14
CA GLN A 404 -7.99 -2.58 -9.41
C GLN A 404 -8.64 -3.31 -10.56
N ASN A 405 -8.61 -4.65 -10.55
CA ASN A 405 -9.14 -5.47 -11.63
C ASN A 405 -10.69 -5.47 -11.67
N PHE A 406 -11.35 -4.87 -10.67
CA PHE A 406 -12.80 -4.85 -10.52
C PHE A 406 -13.34 -3.43 -10.29
N GLN A 407 -12.66 -2.41 -10.82
CA GLN A 407 -13.01 -1.01 -10.59
C GLN A 407 -14.43 -0.67 -11.08
N PHE A 408 -14.88 -1.31 -12.16
CA PHE A 408 -16.25 -1.14 -12.68
C PHE A 408 -17.37 -1.43 -11.65
N LEU A 409 -17.12 -2.25 -10.61
CA LEU A 409 -18.11 -2.47 -9.55
C LEU A 409 -18.23 -1.24 -8.63
N ASN A 410 -17.16 -0.47 -8.42
CA ASN A 410 -17.23 0.82 -7.71
C ASN A 410 -17.92 1.88 -8.56
N HIS A 411 -17.71 1.86 -9.88
CA HIS A 411 -18.49 2.67 -10.81
C HIS A 411 -19.99 2.33 -10.75
N PHE A 412 -20.33 1.05 -10.68
CA PHE A 412 -21.73 0.64 -10.48
C PHE A 412 -22.30 1.19 -9.16
N LEU A 413 -21.58 1.07 -8.05
CA LEU A 413 -21.98 1.61 -6.75
C LEU A 413 -22.21 3.13 -6.78
N GLU A 414 -21.33 3.85 -7.46
CA GLU A 414 -21.50 5.30 -7.70
C GLU A 414 -22.77 5.61 -8.49
N ASP A 415 -23.10 4.85 -9.54
CA ASP A 415 -24.35 5.03 -10.29
C ASP A 415 -25.60 4.83 -9.43
N GLN A 416 -25.49 4.02 -8.37
CA GLN A 416 -26.57 3.81 -7.41
C GLN A 416 -26.60 4.86 -6.29
N GLY A 417 -25.63 5.78 -6.25
CA GLY A 417 -25.46 6.72 -5.13
C GLY A 417 -25.02 6.03 -3.84
N ASP A 418 -24.45 4.82 -3.92
CA ASP A 418 -23.93 4.09 -2.77
C ASP A 418 -22.56 4.66 -2.38
N LEU A 419 -22.40 5.02 -1.11
CA LEU A 419 -21.16 5.59 -0.57
C LEU A 419 -20.14 4.51 -0.16
N ARG A 420 -20.51 3.23 -0.18
CA ARG A 420 -19.62 2.12 0.15
C ARG A 420 -18.75 1.74 -1.04
N ARG A 421 -17.51 1.31 -0.82
CA ARG A 421 -16.55 0.90 -1.86
C ARG A 421 -16.06 -0.52 -1.63
N LEU A 422 -15.69 -1.18 -2.71
CA LEU A 422 -15.09 -2.51 -2.64
C LEU A 422 -13.63 -2.41 -2.24
N TYR A 423 -13.24 -3.27 -1.31
CA TYR A 423 -11.89 -3.45 -0.83
C TYR A 423 -11.55 -4.92 -0.86
N PHE A 424 -10.28 -5.24 -1.12
CA PHE A 424 -9.79 -6.56 -0.78
C PHE A 424 -9.07 -6.50 0.56
N THR A 425 -9.55 -7.31 1.50
CA THR A 425 -8.98 -7.45 2.84
C THR A 425 -8.35 -8.83 2.95
N LYS A 426 -7.10 -8.88 3.41
CA LYS A 426 -6.43 -10.14 3.72
C LYS A 426 -6.45 -10.37 5.22
N HIS A 427 -6.55 -11.62 5.63
CA HIS A 427 -6.33 -11.98 7.02
C HIS A 427 -4.97 -11.43 7.48
N GLY A 428 -4.99 -10.58 8.51
CA GLY A 428 -3.80 -10.05 9.12
C GLY A 428 -3.37 -10.88 10.31
N LEU A 429 -2.24 -11.57 10.18
CA LEU A 429 -1.55 -12.14 11.33
C LEU A 429 -0.64 -11.04 11.90
N PHE A 430 -0.85 -10.64 13.15
CA PHE A 430 -0.01 -9.64 13.80
C PHE A 430 1.39 -10.22 14.06
N THR A 431 1.51 -11.53 14.29
CA THR A 431 2.80 -12.20 14.55
C THR A 431 3.13 -13.38 13.65
N GLY A 432 2.19 -13.84 12.83
CA GLY A 432 2.37 -15.04 12.00
C GLY A 432 2.10 -16.35 12.76
N TYR A 433 1.75 -16.27 14.04
CA TYR A 433 1.49 -17.40 14.94
C TYR A 433 0.01 -17.65 15.20
N GLU A 434 -0.89 -16.71 14.86
CA GLU A 434 -2.33 -16.93 15.01
C GLU A 434 -2.84 -18.05 14.09
N SER A 435 -4.01 -18.61 14.40
CA SER A 435 -4.60 -19.75 13.68
C SER A 435 -4.58 -19.49 12.18
N GLN A 436 -3.83 -20.31 11.44
CA GLN A 436 -3.76 -20.20 9.99
C GLN A 436 -5.01 -20.82 9.40
N GLU A 437 -6.04 -19.99 9.25
CA GLU A 437 -6.98 -20.20 8.16
C GLU A 437 -6.20 -20.13 6.83
N PRO A 438 -6.70 -20.82 5.78
CA PRO A 438 -6.24 -20.60 4.41
C PRO A 438 -6.05 -19.10 4.17
N GLY A 439 -4.96 -18.70 3.51
CA GLY A 439 -4.63 -17.32 3.12
C GLY A 439 -5.71 -16.68 2.24
N SER A 440 -6.83 -16.36 2.89
CA SER A 440 -8.07 -15.92 2.26
C SER A 440 -7.94 -14.43 1.98
N ILE A 441 -8.06 -14.07 0.70
CA ILE A 441 -8.30 -12.70 0.28
C ILE A 441 -9.80 -12.55 0.21
N MET A 442 -10.38 -11.60 0.93
CA MET A 442 -11.81 -11.36 0.98
C MET A 442 -12.17 -10.07 0.26
N MET A 443 -13.36 -10.01 -0.35
CA MET A 443 -13.90 -8.77 -0.91
C MET A 443 -14.92 -8.16 0.07
N THR A 444 -14.71 -6.91 0.48
CA THR A 444 -15.53 -6.23 1.49
C THR A 444 -16.06 -4.92 0.96
N LEU A 445 -17.30 -4.58 1.33
CA LEU A 445 -17.95 -3.34 0.91
C LEU A 445 -17.97 -2.38 2.09
N LEU A 446 -17.11 -1.38 2.11
CA LEU A 446 -16.91 -0.50 3.27
C LEU A 446 -17.19 0.95 2.87
N ASN A 447 -17.90 1.72 3.68
CA ASN A 447 -17.85 3.18 3.58
C ASN A 447 -16.54 3.73 4.19
N GLU A 448 -16.27 5.02 4.03
CA GLU A 448 -15.05 5.66 4.55
C GLU A 448 -14.83 5.45 6.05
N LYS A 449 -15.88 5.47 6.87
CA LYS A 449 -15.76 5.24 8.32
C LYS A 449 -15.38 3.78 8.60
N GLU A 450 -16.07 2.85 7.95
CA GLU A 450 -15.82 1.40 8.06
C GLU A 450 -14.45 1.01 7.53
N GLU A 451 -13.99 1.62 6.43
CA GLU A 451 -12.64 1.48 5.89
C GLU A 451 -11.61 1.93 6.93
N ALA A 452 -11.76 3.13 7.50
CA ALA A 452 -10.83 3.64 8.50
C ALA A 452 -10.75 2.72 9.73
N PHE A 453 -11.87 2.10 10.11
CA PHE A 453 -11.91 1.10 11.17
C PHE A 453 -11.22 -0.21 10.78
N ALA A 454 -11.46 -0.73 9.58
CA ALA A 454 -10.85 -1.95 9.10
C ALA A 454 -9.34 -1.79 8.86
N ARG A 455 -8.88 -0.59 8.42
CA ARG A 455 -7.46 -0.22 8.24
C ARG A 455 -6.70 -0.12 9.55
N ASN A 456 -7.38 -0.13 10.68
CA ASN A 456 -6.74 -0.11 11.98
C ASN A 456 -5.82 -1.35 12.10
N LEU A 457 -4.59 -1.14 12.61
CA LEU A 457 -3.54 -2.14 12.78
C LEU A 457 -4.00 -3.41 13.50
N TYR A 458 -5.14 -3.32 14.19
CA TYR A 458 -5.71 -4.39 14.98
C TYR A 458 -6.71 -5.29 14.22
N MET A 459 -7.24 -4.95 13.04
CA MET A 459 -8.28 -5.80 12.38
C MET A 459 -7.88 -6.36 11.01
N ALA A 460 -7.10 -5.63 10.21
CA ALA A 460 -6.58 -6.11 8.93
C ALA A 460 -5.12 -5.70 8.75
N SER A 461 -4.25 -6.61 8.30
CA SER A 461 -2.83 -6.29 8.05
C SER A 461 -2.62 -5.50 6.76
N LYS A 462 -3.52 -5.68 5.78
CA LYS A 462 -3.53 -5.00 4.50
C LYS A 462 -4.96 -4.81 4.01
N ILE A 463 -5.30 -3.56 3.76
CA ILE A 463 -6.49 -3.18 3.00
C ILE A 463 -5.97 -2.53 1.73
N ASN A 464 -6.22 -3.18 0.60
CA ASN A 464 -5.93 -2.58 -0.69
C ASN A 464 -7.21 -1.89 -1.16
N ALA A 465 -7.17 -0.57 -1.29
CA ALA A 465 -8.25 0.19 -1.90
C ALA A 465 -8.30 -0.07 -3.41
N CYS A 466 -9.47 0.08 -4.00
CA CYS A 466 -9.55 0.35 -5.44
C CYS A 466 -8.99 1.76 -5.68
N TYR A 467 -7.97 1.89 -6.53
CA TYR A 467 -7.28 3.16 -6.80
C TYR A 467 -8.05 4.02 -7.81
N ASN A 468 -7.71 5.31 -7.86
CA ASN A 468 -7.94 6.18 -9.01
C ASN A 468 -6.78 5.98 -10.01
N GLY A 469 -7.06 5.46 -11.21
CA GLY A 469 -6.07 5.38 -12.28
C GLY A 469 -6.22 4.14 -13.16
N THR A 470 -5.74 4.24 -14.40
CA THR A 470 -5.72 3.11 -15.34
C THR A 470 -4.76 2.02 -14.87
N PRO A 471 -5.12 0.73 -15.02
CA PRO A 471 -4.20 -0.37 -14.78
C PRO A 471 -3.06 -0.34 -15.79
N GLY A 472 -1.96 0.34 -15.43
CA GLY A 472 -0.86 0.49 -16.35
C GLY A 472 0.38 1.23 -15.86
N ASP A 473 0.24 2.30 -15.09
CA ASP A 473 1.38 3.17 -14.76
C ASP A 473 1.81 3.05 -13.29
N TYR A 474 1.85 1.81 -12.80
CA TYR A 474 2.19 1.49 -11.41
C TYR A 474 3.67 1.57 -11.06
N SER A 475 4.55 1.91 -12.00
CA SER A 475 5.96 2.07 -11.65
C SER A 475 6.20 3.31 -10.78
N TYR A 476 5.34 4.35 -10.84
CA TYR A 476 5.64 5.63 -10.16
C TYR A 476 4.44 6.48 -9.66
N THR A 477 3.20 6.00 -9.67
CA THR A 477 2.05 6.76 -9.14
C THR A 477 1.87 6.53 -7.63
N ALA A 478 1.96 7.61 -6.85
CA ALA A 478 1.69 7.60 -5.43
C ALA A 478 0.23 7.18 -5.17
N TRP A 479 0.02 6.45 -4.07
CA TRP A 479 -1.20 5.78 -3.67
C TRP A 479 -2.30 6.78 -3.27
N GLU A 480 -2.88 7.51 -4.22
CA GLU A 480 -3.96 8.44 -3.92
C GLU A 480 -5.31 7.73 -3.73
N ARG A 481 -6.12 8.30 -2.83
CA ARG A 481 -7.42 7.76 -2.44
C ARG A 481 -8.42 7.97 -3.57
N TYR A 482 -9.33 7.01 -3.74
CA TYR A 482 -10.49 7.14 -4.64
C TYR A 482 -11.46 8.21 -4.12
N ASP A 483 -11.22 9.48 -4.48
CA ASP A 483 -12.11 10.60 -4.12
C ASP A 483 -13.28 10.72 -5.11
N LEU A 484 -14.49 10.62 -4.58
CA LEU A 484 -15.75 10.68 -5.32
C LEU A 484 -16.27 12.10 -5.52
N THR A 485 -15.75 13.04 -4.74
CA THR A 485 -16.21 14.42 -4.72
C THR A 485 -15.56 15.27 -5.80
N GLU A 486 -14.39 14.85 -6.28
CA GLU A 486 -13.63 15.62 -7.25
C GLU A 486 -13.90 15.21 -8.70
N ARG A 487 -14.34 13.96 -8.93
CA ARG A 487 -14.42 13.39 -10.28
C ARG A 487 -15.73 13.61 -11.02
N LEU A 488 -15.67 13.49 -12.35
CA LEU A 488 -16.86 13.48 -13.20
C LEU A 488 -17.65 12.17 -13.03
N ASN A 489 -18.93 12.30 -12.70
CA ASN A 489 -19.85 11.18 -12.66
C ASN A 489 -20.28 10.75 -14.07
N ARG A 490 -21.00 9.62 -14.16
CA ARG A 490 -21.47 9.07 -15.44
C ARG A 490 -22.36 10.03 -16.24
N GLU A 491 -23.23 10.79 -15.58
CA GLU A 491 -24.13 11.74 -16.25
C GLU A 491 -23.32 12.87 -16.90
N GLN A 492 -22.33 13.40 -16.18
CA GLN A 492 -21.43 14.44 -16.67
C GLN A 492 -20.57 13.93 -17.84
N ILE A 493 -20.02 12.71 -17.75
CA ILE A 493 -19.27 12.09 -18.85
C ILE A 493 -20.19 11.87 -20.07
N THR A 494 -21.40 11.36 -19.86
CA THR A 494 -22.38 11.14 -20.93
C THR A 494 -22.74 12.45 -21.62
N ALA A 495 -22.99 13.51 -20.84
CA ALA A 495 -23.29 14.84 -21.35
C ALA A 495 -22.14 15.47 -22.12
N ALA A 496 -20.89 15.18 -21.74
CA ALA A 496 -19.69 15.61 -22.46
C ALA A 496 -19.53 14.85 -23.79
N VAL A 497 -19.67 13.52 -23.76
CA VAL A 497 -19.64 12.68 -24.97
C VAL A 497 -20.74 13.09 -25.95
N ASP A 498 -21.95 13.36 -25.46
CA ASP A 498 -23.06 13.83 -26.30
C ASP A 498 -22.75 15.18 -26.93
N LEU A 499 -22.10 16.09 -26.20
CA LEU A 499 -21.61 17.33 -26.79
C LEU A 499 -20.59 17.03 -27.89
N PHE A 500 -19.58 16.20 -27.63
CA PHE A 500 -18.52 15.87 -28.58
C PHE A 500 -19.06 15.22 -29.87
N LEU A 501 -20.10 14.39 -29.76
CA LEU A 501 -20.79 13.81 -30.92
C LEU A 501 -21.62 14.86 -31.67
N ASN A 502 -22.40 15.68 -30.96
CA ASN A 502 -23.24 16.71 -31.57
C ASN A 502 -22.42 17.79 -32.29
N THR A 503 -21.25 18.14 -31.74
CA THR A 503 -20.31 19.08 -32.35
C THR A 503 -19.40 18.42 -33.40
N LYS A 504 -19.55 17.11 -33.63
CA LYS A 504 -18.75 16.30 -34.57
C LYS A 504 -17.24 16.32 -34.26
N LEU A 505 -16.87 16.56 -33.00
CA LEU A 505 -15.52 16.36 -32.51
C LEU A 505 -15.13 14.87 -32.63
N ILE A 506 -16.09 14.00 -32.32
CA ILE A 506 -15.97 12.56 -32.50
C ILE A 506 -16.91 12.16 -33.64
N ARG A 507 -16.35 11.51 -34.66
CA ARG A 507 -17.09 11.19 -35.90
C ARG A 507 -17.83 9.85 -35.83
N ASN A 508 -17.42 8.94 -34.95
CA ASN A 508 -18.03 7.62 -34.83
C ASN A 508 -19.12 7.62 -33.74
N THR A 509 -20.39 7.63 -34.16
CA THR A 509 -21.55 7.55 -33.25
C THR A 509 -21.80 6.14 -32.73
N ASP A 510 -21.41 5.11 -33.49
CA ASP A 510 -21.79 3.71 -33.24
C ASP A 510 -21.09 3.14 -31.99
N GLN A 511 -20.05 3.83 -31.51
CA GLN A 511 -19.26 3.44 -30.33
C GLN A 511 -19.50 4.35 -29.12
N LYS A 512 -20.55 5.19 -29.12
CA LYS A 512 -20.86 6.12 -28.00
C LYS A 512 -20.75 5.44 -26.62
N MET A 513 -21.37 4.27 -26.46
CA MET A 513 -21.38 3.56 -25.18
C MET A 513 -19.99 3.03 -24.78
N GLN A 514 -19.20 2.57 -25.75
CA GLN A 514 -17.83 2.11 -25.51
C GLN A 514 -16.93 3.28 -25.11
N LEU A 515 -17.12 4.45 -25.72
CA LEU A 515 -16.38 5.66 -25.38
C LEU A 515 -16.72 6.15 -23.96
N ILE A 516 -18.01 6.19 -23.60
CA ILE A 516 -18.42 6.53 -22.22
C ILE A 516 -17.79 5.58 -21.22
N ALA A 517 -17.81 4.27 -21.49
CA ALA A 517 -17.18 3.26 -20.63
C ALA A 517 -15.66 3.47 -20.52
N ALA A 518 -14.97 3.74 -21.64
CA ALA A 518 -13.53 3.99 -21.67
C ALA A 518 -13.13 5.28 -20.92
N PHE A 519 -13.88 6.36 -21.08
CA PHE A 519 -13.62 7.58 -20.31
C PHE A 519 -13.86 7.37 -18.83
N ARG A 520 -14.89 6.62 -18.45
CA ARG A 520 -15.18 6.35 -17.05
C ARG A 520 -14.07 5.58 -16.35
N GLU A 521 -13.50 4.58 -17.02
CA GLU A 521 -12.35 3.80 -16.56
C GLU A 521 -11.17 4.72 -16.16
N LYS A 522 -10.98 5.84 -16.87
CA LYS A 522 -9.91 6.82 -16.58
C LYS A 522 -10.14 7.68 -15.34
N ASN A 523 -11.35 7.66 -14.75
CA ASN A 523 -11.75 8.49 -13.60
C ASN A 523 -11.43 9.99 -13.78
N PRO A 524 -11.93 10.64 -14.86
CA PRO A 524 -11.62 12.02 -15.19
C PRO A 524 -12.18 12.98 -14.13
N VAL A 525 -11.42 14.04 -13.83
CA VAL A 525 -11.80 15.09 -12.86
C VAL A 525 -12.45 16.28 -13.57
N THR A 526 -12.03 16.55 -14.81
CA THR A 526 -12.49 17.68 -15.60
C THR A 526 -12.90 17.27 -17.02
N ILE A 527 -13.59 18.16 -17.73
CA ILE A 527 -13.90 17.98 -19.15
C ILE A 527 -12.63 17.99 -20.01
N SER A 528 -11.62 18.74 -19.58
CA SER A 528 -10.36 18.79 -20.31
C SER A 528 -9.55 17.49 -20.18
N ASN A 529 -9.69 16.73 -19.06
CA ASN A 529 -9.21 15.34 -19.01
C ASN A 529 -9.86 14.45 -20.08
N LEU A 530 -11.15 14.64 -20.38
CA LEU A 530 -11.83 13.88 -21.44
C LEU A 530 -11.30 14.26 -22.82
N LEU A 531 -10.99 15.54 -23.04
CA LEU A 531 -10.43 16.02 -24.31
C LEU A 531 -9.02 15.49 -24.56
N LEU A 532 -8.19 15.36 -23.52
CA LEU A 532 -6.83 14.82 -23.61
C LEU A 532 -6.75 13.37 -24.10
N GLU A 533 -7.83 12.61 -23.95
CA GLU A 533 -7.92 11.23 -24.41
C GLU A 533 -8.43 11.14 -25.86
N LEU A 534 -8.75 12.26 -26.51
CA LEU A 534 -9.15 12.30 -27.91
C LEU A 534 -7.94 12.33 -28.85
N PRO A 535 -8.05 11.78 -30.08
CA PRO A 535 -6.94 11.73 -31.04
C PRO A 535 -6.40 13.09 -31.50
N ASN A 536 -7.14 14.17 -31.25
CA ASN A 536 -6.79 15.54 -31.64
C ASN A 536 -6.21 16.37 -30.47
N ALA A 537 -5.91 15.74 -29.35
CA ALA A 537 -5.15 16.32 -28.25
C ALA A 537 -3.66 15.94 -28.35
N PHE A 538 -2.79 16.86 -27.94
CA PHE A 538 -1.33 16.75 -28.04
C PHE A 538 -0.66 17.72 -27.07
N THR A 539 0.67 17.59 -26.87
CA THR A 539 1.38 18.32 -25.81
C THR A 539 2.68 18.94 -26.26
N SER A 540 3.10 20.04 -25.62
CA SER A 540 4.31 20.77 -26.02
C SER A 540 5.62 20.02 -25.80
N GLY A 541 5.66 18.98 -24.98
CA GLY A 541 6.88 18.25 -24.64
C GLY A 541 7.10 16.95 -25.41
N ALA A 542 6.18 16.55 -26.30
CA ALA A 542 6.39 15.40 -27.19
C ALA A 542 7.48 15.71 -28.24
N GLY A 543 7.40 16.89 -28.86
CA GLY A 543 8.51 17.52 -29.57
C GLY A 543 9.32 18.36 -28.60
N GLN A 544 10.50 17.91 -28.19
CA GLN A 544 11.39 18.61 -27.23
C GLN A 544 11.88 20.00 -27.70
N THR A 545 11.38 20.51 -28.84
CA THR A 545 11.70 21.80 -29.46
C THR A 545 10.45 22.41 -30.13
N VAL A 546 10.47 23.72 -30.39
CA VAL A 546 9.41 24.42 -31.16
C VAL A 546 9.15 23.78 -32.53
N GLU A 547 10.21 23.33 -33.21
CA GLU A 547 10.09 22.65 -34.51
C GLU A 547 9.37 21.30 -34.40
N GLY A 548 9.70 20.52 -33.35
CA GLY A 548 9.01 19.26 -33.07
C GLY A 548 7.52 19.46 -32.80
N PHE A 549 7.18 20.50 -32.03
CA PHE A 549 5.77 20.85 -31.79
C PHE A 549 5.03 21.24 -33.07
N LEU A 550 5.66 22.03 -33.95
CA LEU A 550 5.06 22.41 -35.24
C LEU A 550 4.84 21.19 -36.16
N TYR A 551 5.74 20.21 -36.11
CA TYR A 551 5.57 18.92 -36.79
C TYR A 551 4.36 18.14 -36.24
N ASP A 552 4.20 18.09 -34.92
CA ASP A 552 3.05 17.44 -34.26
C ASP A 552 1.73 18.11 -34.64
N VAL A 553 1.70 19.45 -34.68
CA VAL A 553 0.55 20.24 -35.13
C VAL A 553 0.19 19.89 -36.57
N ASN A 554 1.17 19.82 -37.48
CA ASN A 554 0.93 19.45 -38.88
C ASN A 554 0.40 18.01 -39.00
N THR A 555 0.94 17.07 -38.22
CA THR A 555 0.50 15.68 -38.19
C THR A 555 -0.97 15.58 -37.74
N ASN A 556 -1.33 16.29 -36.66
CA ASN A 556 -2.72 16.37 -36.17
C ASN A 556 -3.66 16.99 -37.22
N LEU A 557 -3.24 18.07 -37.89
CA LEU A 557 -4.02 18.70 -38.97
C LEU A 557 -4.30 17.73 -40.12
N LYS A 558 -3.29 16.96 -40.53
CA LYS A 558 -3.42 15.94 -41.60
C LYS A 558 -4.41 14.86 -41.23
N GLN A 559 -4.32 14.36 -40.00
CA GLN A 559 -5.25 13.35 -39.49
C GLN A 559 -6.68 13.88 -39.43
N LEU A 560 -6.90 15.06 -38.85
CA LEU A 560 -8.21 15.70 -38.75
C LEU A 560 -8.84 15.99 -40.13
N ARG A 561 -8.03 16.41 -41.08
CA ARG A 561 -8.49 16.69 -42.46
C ARG A 561 -8.57 15.45 -43.35
N GLN A 562 -8.02 14.31 -42.91
CA GLN A 562 -7.84 13.11 -43.74
C GLN A 562 -7.11 13.45 -45.04
N ALA A 563 -6.03 14.23 -44.94
CA ALA A 563 -5.26 14.71 -46.09
C ALA A 563 -3.78 14.33 -45.95
N GLU A 564 -3.15 13.93 -47.06
CA GLU A 564 -1.73 13.54 -47.08
C GLU A 564 -0.77 14.73 -47.20
N LYS A 565 -1.27 15.88 -47.68
CA LYS A 565 -0.45 17.07 -47.94
C LYS A 565 -0.17 17.86 -46.66
N ASP A 566 1.10 18.17 -46.43
CA ASP A 566 1.51 19.05 -45.34
C ASP A 566 0.98 20.47 -45.54
N LEU A 567 0.50 21.04 -44.44
CA LEU A 567 -0.04 22.40 -44.36
C LEU A 567 0.98 23.36 -43.79
N LEU A 568 1.66 22.92 -42.73
CA LEU A 568 2.76 23.62 -42.11
C LEU A 568 4.06 22.96 -42.56
N THR A 569 4.95 23.76 -43.15
CA THR A 569 6.24 23.31 -43.70
C THR A 569 7.35 24.30 -43.37
N ASP A 570 8.58 24.01 -43.78
CA ASP A 570 9.73 24.93 -43.68
C ASP A 570 10.00 25.42 -42.26
N PHE A 571 9.91 24.51 -41.28
CA PHE A 571 10.26 24.79 -39.88
C PHE A 571 11.75 25.13 -39.80
N ALA A 572 12.07 26.35 -39.38
CA ALA A 572 13.45 26.79 -39.24
C ALA A 572 13.57 27.81 -38.10
N PHE A 573 14.67 27.76 -37.36
CA PHE A 573 15.13 28.85 -36.51
C PHE A 573 16.45 29.44 -37.02
N THR A 574 16.59 30.76 -36.94
CA THR A 574 17.85 31.46 -37.24
C THR A 574 18.25 32.36 -36.09
N ARG A 575 19.56 32.52 -35.88
CA ARG A 575 20.11 33.59 -35.06
C ARG A 575 20.58 34.69 -36.01
N PRO A 576 19.99 35.89 -35.99
CA PRO A 576 20.50 37.00 -36.76
C PRO A 576 21.97 37.23 -36.39
N GLU A 577 22.86 37.23 -37.38
CA GLU A 577 24.27 37.53 -37.13
C GLU A 577 24.38 38.93 -36.51
N ALA A 578 25.16 39.06 -35.44
CA ALA A 578 25.40 40.32 -34.77
C ALA A 578 25.81 41.38 -35.80
N SER A 579 25.03 42.46 -35.86
CA SER A 579 25.31 43.63 -36.67
C SER A 579 26.78 44.06 -36.51
N ALA A 580 27.49 44.21 -37.63
CA ALA A 580 28.90 44.62 -37.69
C ALA A 580 29.21 45.98 -37.03
N ASN A 581 28.19 46.68 -36.48
CA ASN A 581 28.28 48.00 -35.85
C ASN A 581 28.20 47.96 -34.32
N GLY A 582 28.79 46.95 -33.66
CA GLY A 582 29.28 47.04 -32.28
C GLY A 582 28.27 47.42 -31.19
N LYS A 583 26.96 47.32 -31.47
CA LYS A 583 25.93 47.32 -30.44
C LYS A 583 25.63 45.86 -30.14
N THR A 584 25.78 45.48 -28.88
CA THR A 584 25.26 44.22 -28.33
C THR A 584 23.75 44.21 -28.50
N GLU A 585 23.28 43.85 -29.70
CA GLU A 585 21.92 43.40 -29.92
C GLU A 585 21.84 41.99 -29.35
N GLN A 586 20.92 41.79 -28.40
CA GLN A 586 20.67 40.53 -27.73
C GLN A 586 20.60 39.38 -28.74
N ASP A 587 21.19 38.23 -28.38
CA ASP A 587 21.08 36.97 -29.12
C ASP A 587 19.60 36.61 -29.30
N SER A 588 18.99 37.10 -30.37
CA SER A 588 17.60 36.83 -30.69
C SER A 588 17.51 35.60 -31.58
N LEU A 589 16.47 34.81 -31.36
CA LEU A 589 16.07 33.64 -32.13
C LEU A 589 14.85 34.04 -32.97
N VAL A 590 14.94 33.84 -34.28
CA VAL A 590 13.82 34.01 -35.20
C VAL A 590 13.31 32.62 -35.56
N PHE A 591 12.11 32.28 -35.11
CA PHE A 591 11.42 31.06 -35.52
C PHE A 591 10.56 31.35 -36.75
N SER A 592 10.53 30.43 -37.70
CA SER A 592 9.75 30.55 -38.92
C SER A 592 9.12 29.23 -39.37
N PHE A 593 7.95 29.35 -40.00
CA PHE A 593 7.27 28.26 -40.68
C PHE A 593 6.41 28.80 -41.83
N SER A 594 6.10 27.96 -42.80
CA SER A 594 5.19 28.27 -43.91
C SER A 594 3.83 27.64 -43.67
N CYS A 595 2.74 28.36 -43.93
CA CYS A 595 1.39 27.80 -44.03
C CYS A 595 0.82 28.12 -45.42
N HIS A 596 0.46 27.09 -46.20
CA HIS A 596 -0.06 27.27 -47.57
C HIS A 596 0.80 28.25 -48.43
N GLN A 597 2.13 28.14 -48.35
CA GLN A 597 3.13 28.97 -49.07
C GLN A 597 3.38 30.38 -48.53
N LYS A 598 2.65 30.85 -47.51
CA LYS A 598 2.95 32.10 -46.81
C LYS A 598 3.86 31.82 -45.61
N LYS A 599 4.98 32.54 -45.52
CA LYS A 599 5.93 32.45 -44.41
C LYS A 599 5.45 33.29 -43.21
N TYR A 600 5.53 32.71 -42.03
CA TYR A 600 5.25 33.33 -40.73
C TYR A 600 6.52 33.28 -39.89
N GLU A 601 6.85 34.39 -39.24
CA GLU A 601 8.07 34.53 -38.44
C GLU A 601 7.76 35.29 -37.14
N PHE A 602 8.44 34.93 -36.06
CA PHE A 602 8.42 35.68 -34.81
C PHE A 602 9.79 35.63 -34.13
N THR A 603 10.14 36.71 -33.43
CA THR A 603 11.46 36.89 -32.81
C THR A 603 11.34 36.83 -31.29
N VAL A 604 12.21 36.06 -30.65
CA VAL A 604 12.30 35.89 -29.19
C VAL A 604 13.76 35.88 -28.74
N GLU A 605 14.07 36.11 -27.47
CA GLU A 605 15.45 36.05 -26.95
C GLU A 605 15.85 34.61 -26.56
N THR A 606 14.89 33.78 -26.16
CA THR A 606 15.09 32.37 -25.81
C THR A 606 13.97 31.51 -26.37
N GLU A 607 14.19 30.21 -26.53
CA GLU A 607 13.14 29.28 -26.98
C GLU A 607 11.95 29.22 -26.00
N ASP A 608 12.20 29.37 -24.70
CA ASP A 608 11.15 29.42 -23.67
C ASP A 608 10.15 30.58 -23.89
N GLN A 609 10.63 31.73 -24.37
CA GLN A 609 9.79 32.89 -24.67
C GLN A 609 8.82 32.64 -25.83
N ALA A 610 9.07 31.65 -26.71
CA ALA A 610 8.10 31.26 -27.73
C ALA A 610 6.79 30.73 -27.11
N TRP A 611 6.87 30.18 -25.89
CA TRP A 611 5.75 29.62 -25.14
C TRP A 611 5.11 30.60 -24.15
N GLU A 612 5.74 31.74 -23.92
CA GLU A 612 5.22 32.81 -23.07
C GLU A 612 4.07 33.55 -23.77
N ASN A 613 3.05 33.93 -23.00
CA ASN A 613 1.88 34.65 -23.49
C ASN A 613 1.22 34.01 -24.74
N ASN A 614 1.37 32.69 -24.91
CA ASN A 614 0.87 31.92 -26.05
C ASN A 614 1.38 32.41 -27.43
N LEU A 615 2.54 33.07 -27.52
CA LEU A 615 3.06 33.65 -28.76
C LEU A 615 3.09 32.67 -29.95
N LEU A 616 3.68 31.48 -29.75
CA LEU A 616 3.74 30.43 -30.77
C LEU A 616 2.33 29.98 -31.22
N ILE A 617 1.45 29.70 -30.25
CA ILE A 617 0.07 29.23 -30.49
C ILE A 617 -0.72 30.28 -31.27
N ASN A 618 -0.58 31.55 -30.91
CA ASN A 618 -1.27 32.66 -31.55
C ASN A 618 -0.78 32.87 -32.98
N THR A 619 0.52 32.70 -33.21
CA THR A 619 1.10 32.77 -34.55
C THR A 619 0.59 31.63 -35.44
N ILE A 620 0.52 30.40 -34.91
CA ILE A 620 -0.06 29.25 -35.63
C ILE A 620 -1.55 29.49 -35.93
N ASN A 621 -2.35 29.87 -34.94
CA ASN A 621 -3.79 30.10 -35.10
C ASN A 621 -4.07 31.21 -36.12
N LYS A 622 -3.27 32.28 -36.12
CA LYS A 622 -3.33 33.33 -37.15
C LYS A 622 -3.03 32.76 -38.54
N ALA A 623 -1.98 31.94 -38.66
CA ALA A 623 -1.60 31.33 -39.93
C ALA A 623 -2.69 30.38 -40.48
N LEU A 624 -3.33 29.61 -39.60
CA LEU A 624 -4.45 28.72 -39.95
C LEU A 624 -5.69 29.52 -40.37
N LEU A 625 -6.02 30.59 -39.65
CA LEU A 625 -7.15 31.47 -39.97
C LEU A 625 -6.97 32.14 -41.33
N GLU A 626 -5.80 32.74 -41.59
CA GLU A 626 -5.49 33.39 -42.86
C GLU A 626 -5.47 32.40 -44.03
N ALA A 627 -5.05 31.15 -43.79
CA ALA A 627 -5.10 30.06 -44.77
C ALA A 627 -6.48 29.40 -44.92
N GLN A 628 -7.50 29.91 -44.21
CA GLN A 628 -8.87 29.37 -44.19
C GLN A 628 -8.93 27.89 -43.76
N VAL A 629 -8.03 27.47 -42.88
CA VAL A 629 -8.04 26.14 -42.27
C VAL A 629 -9.06 26.16 -41.12
N PRO A 630 -10.06 25.25 -41.10
CA PRO A 630 -11.18 25.33 -40.17
C PRO A 630 -10.84 24.75 -38.78
N TYR A 631 -9.62 24.96 -38.28
CA TYR A 631 -9.13 24.44 -37.01
C TYR A 631 -8.22 25.47 -36.33
N ALA A 632 -8.26 25.46 -35.00
CA ALA A 632 -7.37 26.24 -34.14
C ALA A 632 -6.92 25.38 -32.95
N ILE A 633 -5.81 25.77 -32.35
CA ILE A 633 -5.23 25.15 -31.17
C ILE A 633 -5.73 25.87 -29.93
N TYR A 634 -6.25 25.11 -28.97
CA TYR A 634 -6.74 25.61 -27.70
C TYR A 634 -5.95 25.00 -26.55
N HIS A 635 -5.56 25.83 -25.58
CA HIS A 635 -4.82 25.40 -24.40
C HIS A 635 -5.76 24.82 -23.34
N LEU A 636 -5.40 23.65 -22.83
CA LEU A 636 -6.11 22.94 -21.78
C LEU A 636 -5.49 23.26 -20.40
N PRO A 637 -6.31 23.48 -19.36
CA PRO A 637 -5.84 24.02 -18.09
C PRO A 637 -5.04 23.04 -17.21
N GLU A 638 -5.16 21.73 -17.41
CA GLU A 638 -4.47 20.74 -16.56
C GLU A 638 -2.95 20.72 -16.77
N GLU A 639 -2.22 20.48 -15.67
CA GLU A 639 -0.81 20.12 -15.72
C GLU A 639 -0.67 18.64 -16.13
N SER A 640 0.20 18.39 -17.12
CA SER A 640 0.39 17.08 -17.76
C SER A 640 0.88 15.97 -16.81
N SER A 641 1.60 16.34 -15.74
CA SER A 641 2.23 15.41 -14.80
C SER A 641 1.26 14.55 -13.99
N PHE A 642 -0.01 14.96 -13.82
CA PHE A 642 -0.97 14.28 -12.94
C PHE A 642 -1.72 13.11 -13.58
N PHE A 643 -1.91 13.10 -14.90
CA PHE A 643 -2.86 12.17 -15.54
C PHE A 643 -2.27 11.32 -16.67
N ARG A 644 -1.17 11.75 -17.28
CA ARG A 644 -0.51 11.11 -18.43
C ARG A 644 0.98 11.44 -18.39
N GLN A 645 1.83 10.56 -17.86
CA GLN A 645 3.28 10.84 -17.75
C GLN A 645 4.03 10.75 -19.09
N ASP A 646 3.38 10.26 -20.15
CA ASP A 646 3.84 10.38 -21.54
C ASP A 646 3.73 11.82 -22.07
N LEU A 647 2.91 12.63 -21.41
CA LEU A 647 2.70 14.02 -21.76
C LEU A 647 3.64 14.90 -20.94
N TYR A 648 4.56 15.56 -21.63
CA TYR A 648 5.43 16.58 -21.05
C TYR A 648 4.97 17.97 -21.50
N GLY A 649 5.09 18.98 -20.64
CA GLY A 649 4.77 20.37 -20.99
C GLY A 649 3.28 20.71 -20.94
N LYS A 650 2.86 21.71 -21.73
CA LYS A 650 1.48 22.23 -21.78
C LYS A 650 0.59 21.35 -22.66
N ASN A 651 -0.68 21.28 -22.29
CA ASN A 651 -1.70 20.46 -22.94
C ASN A 651 -2.52 21.25 -23.94
N TYR A 652 -2.78 20.67 -25.12
CA TYR A 652 -3.53 21.32 -26.19
C TYR A 652 -4.53 20.39 -26.85
N VAL A 653 -5.57 20.97 -27.44
CA VAL A 653 -6.51 20.28 -28.32
C VAL A 653 -6.73 21.09 -29.59
N MET A 654 -6.83 20.41 -30.72
CA MET A 654 -7.13 21.04 -32.01
C MET A 654 -8.59 20.83 -32.41
N VAL A 655 -9.36 21.90 -32.46
CA VAL A 655 -10.79 21.87 -32.80
C VAL A 655 -11.17 23.04 -33.70
N SER A 656 -12.33 22.99 -34.35
CA SER A 656 -12.83 24.14 -35.09
C SER A 656 -13.31 25.24 -34.13
N PRO A 657 -13.29 26.52 -34.54
CA PRO A 657 -13.80 27.61 -33.70
C PRO A 657 -15.24 27.42 -33.23
N ALA A 658 -16.12 26.89 -34.08
CA ALA A 658 -17.50 26.59 -33.73
C ALA A 658 -17.61 25.45 -32.70
N GLN A 659 -16.71 24.45 -32.77
CA GLN A 659 -16.63 23.39 -31.75
C GLN A 659 -16.16 23.95 -30.41
N ALA A 660 -15.16 24.83 -30.41
CA ALA A 660 -14.66 25.49 -29.22
C ALA A 660 -15.73 26.36 -28.55
N GLU A 661 -16.44 27.18 -29.33
CA GLU A 661 -17.54 28.03 -28.86
C GLU A 661 -18.63 27.21 -28.17
N ALA A 662 -19.12 26.14 -28.82
CA ALA A 662 -20.12 25.25 -28.24
C ALA A 662 -19.65 24.56 -26.94
N MET A 663 -18.36 24.30 -26.80
CA MET A 663 -17.79 23.75 -25.57
C MET A 663 -17.66 24.79 -24.46
N VAL A 664 -17.24 26.01 -24.77
CA VAL A 664 -17.14 27.12 -23.81
C VAL A 664 -18.51 27.54 -23.29
N ASP A 665 -19.53 27.57 -24.16
CA ASP A 665 -20.91 27.87 -23.77
C ASP A 665 -21.44 26.92 -22.70
N LYS A 666 -21.08 25.63 -22.79
CA LYS A 666 -21.51 24.61 -21.83
C LYS A 666 -20.57 24.49 -20.63
N TYR A 667 -19.28 24.67 -20.84
CA TYR A 667 -18.22 24.53 -19.83
C TYR A 667 -17.36 25.79 -19.82
N PRO A 668 -17.80 26.84 -19.09
CA PRO A 668 -17.02 28.07 -18.98
C PRO A 668 -15.62 27.78 -18.43
N ARG A 669 -14.61 28.49 -18.93
CA ARG A 669 -13.18 28.32 -18.56
C ARG A 669 -12.56 26.97 -18.92
N LEU A 670 -13.18 26.22 -19.84
CA LEU A 670 -12.57 24.99 -20.37
C LEU A 670 -11.20 25.22 -21.01
N PHE A 671 -11.04 26.37 -21.67
CA PHE A 671 -9.77 26.84 -22.19
C PHE A 671 -9.28 27.99 -21.32
N LYS A 672 -7.98 28.04 -21.02
CA LYS A 672 -7.41 29.22 -20.33
C LYS A 672 -7.56 30.43 -21.25
N GLU A 673 -8.13 31.52 -20.73
CA GLU A 673 -8.24 32.78 -21.46
C GLU A 673 -6.84 33.36 -21.72
N GLU A 674 -6.68 34.05 -22.86
CA GLU A 674 -5.48 34.83 -23.15
C GLU A 674 -5.35 35.97 -22.13
N GLY A 675 -4.57 35.76 -21.06
CA GLY A 675 -4.16 36.84 -20.15
C GLY A 675 -4.21 36.56 -18.65
N GLU A 676 -4.73 35.42 -18.19
CA GLU A 676 -4.70 35.09 -16.75
C GLU A 676 -3.43 34.31 -16.39
N ARG A 677 -2.49 34.99 -15.73
CA ARG A 677 -1.47 34.42 -14.84
C ARG A 677 -1.87 34.73 -13.40
#